data_AF-A0A4Y9SIC1-F1
#
_entry.id   AF-A0A4Y9SIC1-F1
#
_cell.length_a   1.000
_cell.length_b   1.000
_cell.length_c   1.000
_cell.angle_alpha   90.00
_cell.angle_beta   90.00
_cell.angle_gamma   90.00
#
_symmetry.space_group_name_H-M   'P 1'
#
loop_
_entity.id
_entity.type
_entity.pdbx_description
1 polymer ?
#
loop_
_entity_poly.entity_id
_entity_poly.type
_entity_poly.pdbx_seq_one_letter_code
_entity_poly.pdbx_strand_id
1 'polypeptide(L)'
;MSARISAGRAIWLMTSMRLRRQYNMLSNNLFRSFRKKKPRDGIAGKRGNLWILTLVTVLLMGFSFISLSNNAVLNMQCHLDPASECQYVDKHGDAHKDLEVAEEELATAPFAPPLINGLTMELGILFLLAVLMPLGSRELAQQDGDLEWLVTLPVERGTLLWGRVLERSASNISGMFALLPAYGAVAWHSGYAWSAPLLALLAALVLLPLAALLHTLLDTGVRMWLPAAQLRNMQAVMGLLNLPLIYFVMALGMPQASSFAMDWARAFPAWPRWTPPGLALQAIQAHDAPHAAAYIGLLLAQTVVLMWAGMALLRHQLRFGVVNSGAREAVRTSAGRHVAGGINGALRGGGISGNGSGIMSGNGNGGEVTAAARAAMLPALLSPIKRRELRLLSRDRNFLFQTLLLPVIIVVSQMVFNGKLNSLNELGEHHVLAAAIAFGMGVYVLMLSAFQTLNNEGQVLWLLYTVPRSIESVLKEKAQLWAALTMVYPAVVIAISAWYTVHFDWSMVVLVLTVFAGIPIYSTIAVSLGVFACDPQAVDVRTRVRPTYVYLYMLLASFYTWSIYSSVWSQKLVVMVLTASMALALWQKARDALPYLLDPAAAPPARVSTADGLIAATAFFILQALVLLFFDKPALHSITIAFGIAGLLVYGLMRLVYWRSKAAGVPAIWRGTDLGRSLRSAAVGAAVACACGLAYLMAIRHTAQWQEMLKAAPAMPGARGWILLLAVVGAPLCEEFIFRGLIYGGLRRSMPALPAMIMSAAIFAVVHPPLSMLPVFVLGLCTAWSYERSKTLLAPMLIHAIYNAVILTTQL
;
A
#
# COMPACT_ATOMS: atom_id res chain seq x y z
N MET A 1 48.45 -16.97 -20.75
CA MET A 1 48.52 -16.09 -19.55
C MET A 1 47.22 -15.30 -19.45
N SER A 2 46.29 -15.68 -18.58
CA SER A 2 45.09 -14.89 -18.32
C SER A 2 45.47 -13.67 -17.46
N ALA A 3 45.26 -12.45 -17.97
CA ALA A 3 45.50 -11.23 -17.21
C ALA A 3 44.72 -11.27 -15.88
N ARG A 4 45.42 -11.29 -14.74
CA ARG A 4 44.79 -11.22 -13.42
C ARG A 4 44.09 -9.86 -13.31
N ILE A 5 42.78 -9.87 -13.10
CA ILE A 5 42.00 -8.66 -12.87
C ILE A 5 42.48 -8.05 -11.54
N SER A 6 42.84 -6.76 -11.52
CA SER A 6 43.24 -6.08 -10.29
C SER A 6 42.08 -6.06 -9.27
N ALA A 7 42.41 -6.06 -7.98
CA ALA A 7 41.42 -6.09 -6.91
C ALA A 7 40.38 -4.96 -7.04
N GLY A 8 40.85 -3.73 -7.29
CA GLY A 8 39.96 -2.58 -7.51
C GLY A 8 39.04 -2.74 -8.72
N ARG A 9 39.54 -3.32 -9.83
CA ARG A 9 38.73 -3.56 -11.03
C ARG A 9 37.68 -4.64 -10.82
N ALA A 10 38.00 -5.69 -10.05
CA ALA A 10 37.06 -6.74 -9.69
C ALA A 10 35.92 -6.18 -8.81
N ILE A 11 36.26 -5.40 -7.78
CA ILE A 11 35.31 -4.71 -6.91
C ILE A 11 34.39 -3.79 -7.72
N TRP A 12 34.99 -2.93 -8.55
CA TRP A 12 34.25 -2.03 -9.42
C TRP A 12 33.28 -2.76 -10.36
N LEU A 13 33.71 -3.86 -10.99
CA LEU A 13 32.84 -4.66 -11.87
C LEU A 13 31.66 -5.27 -11.11
N MET A 14 31.87 -5.84 -9.92
CA MET A 14 30.78 -6.39 -9.10
C MET A 14 29.77 -5.29 -8.70
N THR A 15 30.27 -4.18 -8.16
CA THR A 15 29.43 -3.05 -7.74
C THR A 15 28.70 -2.44 -8.92
N SER A 16 29.39 -2.20 -10.04
CA SER A 16 28.79 -1.62 -11.24
C SER A 16 27.74 -2.54 -11.87
N MET A 17 27.95 -3.86 -11.91
CA MET A 17 26.92 -4.80 -12.37
C MET A 17 25.66 -4.75 -11.50
N ARG A 18 25.81 -4.69 -10.16
CA ARG A 18 24.67 -4.59 -9.25
C ARG A 18 23.95 -3.26 -9.39
N LEU A 19 24.68 -2.15 -9.38
CA LEU A 19 24.13 -0.82 -9.59
C LEU A 19 23.45 -0.72 -10.95
N ARG A 20 24.02 -1.32 -12.00
CA ARG A 20 23.39 -1.39 -13.32
C ARG A 20 22.13 -2.24 -13.31
N ARG A 21 22.09 -3.35 -12.56
CA ARG A 21 20.87 -4.16 -12.37
C ARG A 21 19.79 -3.36 -11.63
N GLN A 22 20.12 -2.68 -10.55
CA GLN A 22 19.18 -1.83 -9.80
C GLN A 22 18.70 -0.65 -10.65
N TYR A 23 19.61 0.04 -11.32
CA TYR A 23 19.29 1.08 -12.28
C TYR A 23 18.40 0.54 -13.39
N ASN A 24 18.68 -0.65 -13.93
CA ASN A 24 17.84 -1.28 -14.94
C ASN A 24 16.46 -1.66 -14.39
N MET A 25 16.33 -2.05 -13.12
CA MET A 25 15.03 -2.32 -12.48
C MET A 25 14.24 -1.02 -12.28
N LEU A 26 14.84 0.01 -11.70
CA LEU A 26 14.24 1.34 -11.51
C LEU A 26 13.89 2.00 -12.85
N SER A 27 14.84 2.05 -13.79
CA SER A 27 14.62 2.62 -15.12
C SER A 27 13.68 1.78 -15.97
N ASN A 28 13.62 0.45 -15.80
CA ASN A 28 12.57 -0.31 -16.46
C ASN A 28 11.19 -0.10 -15.83
N ASN A 29 11.09 0.26 -14.56
CA ASN A 29 9.80 0.58 -13.95
C ASN A 29 9.33 1.99 -14.33
N LEU A 30 10.26 2.96 -14.42
CA LEU A 30 9.97 4.37 -14.71
C LEU A 30 10.03 4.73 -16.21
N PHE A 31 10.94 4.15 -16.97
CA PHE A 31 11.26 4.61 -18.34
C PHE A 31 11.15 3.54 -19.43
N ARG A 32 10.81 2.28 -19.09
CA ARG A 32 10.62 1.19 -20.09
C ARG A 32 9.61 1.54 -21.17
N SER A 33 8.60 2.35 -20.84
CA SER A 33 7.57 2.77 -21.80
C SER A 33 8.08 3.72 -22.89
N PHE A 34 9.24 4.36 -22.68
CA PHE A 34 9.87 5.30 -23.62
C PHE A 34 10.94 4.64 -24.49
N ARG A 35 11.46 3.46 -24.11
CA ARG A 35 12.43 2.72 -24.94
C ARG A 35 11.72 2.03 -26.11
N LYS A 36 12.10 2.37 -27.35
CA LYS A 36 11.70 1.62 -28.55
C LYS A 36 12.28 0.20 -28.45
N LYS A 37 11.46 -0.83 -28.29
CA LYS A 37 11.89 -2.21 -28.56
C LYS A 37 12.11 -2.34 -30.07
N LYS A 38 13.27 -2.87 -30.49
CA LYS A 38 13.37 -3.51 -31.81
C LYS A 38 12.37 -4.68 -31.80
N PRO A 39 11.39 -4.74 -32.72
CA PRO A 39 10.47 -5.85 -32.79
C PRO A 39 11.30 -7.08 -33.16
N ARG A 40 11.52 -7.98 -32.21
CA ARG A 40 12.27 -9.21 -32.49
C ARG A 40 11.37 -10.36 -32.93
N ASP A 41 10.06 -10.22 -32.73
CA ASP A 41 9.02 -11.08 -33.28
C ASP A 41 7.83 -10.15 -33.60
N GLY A 42 7.09 -10.41 -34.69
CA GLY A 42 6.07 -9.52 -35.30
C GLY A 42 4.84 -9.18 -34.45
N ILE A 43 4.94 -9.15 -33.12
CA ILE A 43 3.87 -8.86 -32.17
C ILE A 43 4.21 -7.58 -31.41
N ALA A 44 3.30 -6.61 -31.45
CA ALA A 44 3.45 -5.33 -30.78
C ALA A 44 3.68 -5.53 -29.27
N GLY A 45 4.92 -5.30 -28.81
CA GLY A 45 5.25 -5.43 -27.38
C GLY A 45 4.35 -4.55 -26.50
N LYS A 46 3.81 -5.14 -25.43
CA LYS A 46 2.98 -4.50 -24.39
C LYS A 46 3.63 -3.19 -23.91
N ARG A 47 3.12 -2.02 -24.33
CA ARG A 47 3.51 -0.71 -23.77
C ARG A 47 2.67 -0.45 -22.52
N GLY A 48 3.21 -0.77 -21.35
CA GLY A 48 2.56 -0.47 -20.08
C GLY A 48 2.70 1.00 -19.68
N ASN A 49 1.63 1.62 -19.18
CA ASN A 49 1.61 2.97 -18.61
C ASN A 49 1.92 2.99 -17.09
N LEU A 50 2.45 1.88 -16.54
CA LEU A 50 2.72 1.71 -15.12
C LEU A 50 3.72 2.73 -14.53
N TRP A 51 4.46 3.42 -15.40
CA TRP A 51 5.45 4.41 -14.98
C TRP A 51 4.83 5.64 -14.31
N ILE A 52 3.63 6.07 -14.75
CA ILE A 52 2.94 7.23 -14.17
C ILE A 52 2.62 6.94 -12.71
N LEU A 53 2.02 5.78 -12.44
CA LEU A 53 1.67 5.34 -11.10
C LEU A 53 2.93 5.18 -10.24
N THR A 54 3.99 4.57 -10.79
CA THR A 54 5.26 4.41 -10.07
C THR A 54 5.89 5.76 -9.71
N LEU A 55 5.88 6.74 -10.62
CA LEU A 55 6.40 8.08 -10.37
C LEU A 55 5.61 8.80 -9.28
N VAL A 56 4.27 8.78 -9.37
CA VAL A 56 3.39 9.39 -8.37
C VAL A 56 3.62 8.77 -7.00
N THR A 57 3.69 7.44 -6.90
CA THR A 57 3.96 6.76 -5.63
C THR A 57 5.33 7.13 -5.06
N VAL A 58 6.39 7.17 -5.87
CA VAL A 58 7.73 7.55 -5.40
C VAL A 58 7.77 8.98 -4.89
N LEU A 59 7.11 9.92 -5.58
CA LEU A 59 7.03 11.32 -5.15
C LEU A 59 6.26 11.45 -3.83
N LEU A 60 5.10 10.81 -3.71
CA LEU A 60 4.30 10.82 -2.48
C LEU A 60 5.06 10.19 -1.31
N MET A 61 5.69 9.04 -1.51
CA MET A 61 6.49 8.39 -0.47
C MET A 61 7.67 9.29 -0.07
N GLY A 62 8.40 9.86 -1.03
CA GLY A 62 9.50 10.77 -0.76
C GLY A 62 9.07 11.98 0.07
N PHE A 63 7.95 12.61 -0.30
CA PHE A 63 7.36 13.70 0.47
C PHE A 63 6.97 13.27 1.89
N SER A 64 6.31 12.12 2.04
CA SER A 64 5.91 11.59 3.36
C SER A 64 7.11 11.32 4.28
N PHE A 65 8.21 10.76 3.77
CA PHE A 65 9.40 10.50 4.58
C PHE A 65 10.12 11.79 5.00
N ILE A 66 10.21 12.78 4.10
CA ILE A 66 10.79 14.09 4.42
C ILE A 66 9.93 14.80 5.47
N SER A 67 8.61 14.84 5.27
CA SER A 67 7.67 15.45 6.22
C SER A 67 7.72 14.75 7.58
N LEU A 68 7.76 13.41 7.61
CA LEU A 68 7.86 12.65 8.86
C LEU A 68 9.16 12.96 9.61
N SER A 69 10.29 13.03 8.90
CA SER A 69 11.60 13.33 9.51
C SER A 69 11.66 14.77 10.03
N ASN A 70 11.06 15.73 9.29
CA ASN A 70 10.95 17.12 9.72
C ASN A 70 10.13 17.24 11.01
N ASN A 71 8.96 16.60 11.02
CA ASN A 71 8.08 16.61 12.18
C ASN A 71 8.72 15.91 13.38
N ALA A 72 9.55 14.87 13.18
CA ALA A 72 10.23 14.20 14.28
C ALA A 72 11.19 15.14 15.02
N VAL A 73 11.98 15.95 14.30
CA VAL A 73 12.87 16.95 14.89
C VAL A 73 12.07 18.00 15.67
N LEU A 74 11.04 18.60 15.04
CA LEU A 74 10.22 19.65 15.65
C LEU A 74 9.47 19.15 16.88
N ASN A 75 8.84 17.98 16.80
CA ASN A 75 8.14 17.37 17.93
C ASN A 75 9.09 17.08 19.11
N MET A 76 10.30 16.58 18.83
CA MET A 76 11.28 16.31 19.87
C MET A 76 11.80 17.60 20.50
N GLN A 77 11.97 18.69 19.74
CA GLN A 77 12.29 20.00 20.32
C GLN A 77 11.23 20.40 21.35
N CYS A 78 9.96 20.40 20.96
CA CYS A 78 8.85 20.77 21.84
C CYS A 78 8.71 19.88 23.08
N HIS A 79 9.17 18.62 23.06
CA HIS A 79 8.94 17.62 24.14
C HIS A 79 10.15 17.36 25.03
N LEU A 80 11.35 17.53 24.49
CA LEU A 80 12.60 17.16 25.14
C LEU A 80 13.37 18.37 25.63
N ASP A 81 13.26 19.52 24.96
CA ASP A 81 13.92 20.74 25.41
C ASP A 81 13.07 21.42 26.51
N PRO A 82 13.57 21.48 27.75
CA PRO A 82 12.85 22.14 28.84
C PRO A 82 12.73 23.65 28.66
N ALA A 83 13.52 24.27 27.78
CA ALA A 83 13.47 25.70 27.50
C ALA A 83 12.51 26.06 26.35
N SER A 84 11.91 25.07 25.67
CA SER A 84 11.04 25.33 24.53
C SER A 84 9.69 25.88 24.97
N GLU A 85 9.26 26.97 24.34
CA GLU A 85 7.94 27.61 24.52
C GLU A 85 6.91 27.08 23.52
N CYS A 86 7.27 26.09 22.69
CA CYS A 86 6.38 25.44 21.73
C CYS A 86 5.09 24.88 22.37
N GLN A 87 5.12 24.53 23.66
CA GLN A 87 3.93 24.10 24.40
C GLN A 87 3.31 25.27 25.13
N TYR A 88 2.08 25.62 24.75
CA TYR A 88 1.31 26.67 25.43
C TYR A 88 -0.07 26.16 25.81
N VAL A 89 -0.62 26.72 26.90
CA VAL A 89 -1.99 26.48 27.32
C VAL A 89 -2.83 27.66 26.84
N ASP A 90 -3.89 27.40 26.08
CA ASP A 90 -4.77 28.46 25.61
C ASP A 90 -5.62 29.04 26.75
N LYS A 91 -6.41 30.07 26.42
CA LYS A 91 -7.28 30.74 27.39
C LYS A 91 -8.41 29.83 27.92
N HIS A 92 -8.66 28.69 27.28
CA HIS A 92 -9.64 27.70 27.68
C HIS A 92 -9.05 26.58 28.55
N GLY A 93 -7.72 26.60 28.78
CA GLY A 93 -7.03 25.58 29.54
C GLY A 93 -6.58 24.38 28.70
N ASP A 94 -6.73 24.44 27.37
CA ASP A 94 -6.32 23.37 26.47
C ASP A 94 -4.84 23.53 26.10
N ALA A 95 -4.07 22.45 26.20
CA ALA A 95 -2.67 22.44 25.80
C ALA A 95 -2.54 22.30 24.28
N HIS A 96 -1.90 23.28 23.65
CA HIS A 96 -1.59 23.31 22.22
C HIS A 96 -0.08 23.24 21.98
N LYS A 97 0.28 22.86 20.76
CA LYS A 97 1.67 22.84 20.30
C LYS A 97 1.78 23.73 19.08
N ASP A 98 2.71 24.68 19.13
CA ASP A 98 3.06 25.50 17.98
C ASP A 98 4.41 25.07 17.41
N LEU A 99 4.36 24.31 16.31
CA LEU A 99 5.58 23.84 15.65
C LEU A 99 6.34 24.98 14.96
N GLU A 100 5.71 26.12 14.69
CA GLU A 100 6.39 27.29 14.12
C GLU A 100 7.36 27.90 15.15
N VAL A 101 6.97 27.93 16.43
CA VAL A 101 7.85 28.37 17.53
C VAL A 101 9.06 27.46 17.65
N ALA A 102 8.86 26.13 17.58
CA ALA A 102 9.97 25.19 17.61
C ALA A 102 10.93 25.34 16.42
N GLU A 103 10.41 25.69 15.24
CA GLU A 103 11.24 25.97 14.07
C GLU A 103 12.09 27.24 14.26
N GLU A 104 11.53 28.29 14.85
CA GLU A 104 12.24 29.53 15.18
C GLU A 104 13.31 29.32 16.27
N GLU A 105 13.01 28.54 17.30
CA GLU A 105 13.97 28.16 18.36
C GLU A 105 15.19 27.43 17.78
N LEU A 106 14.96 26.41 16.94
CA LEU A 106 16.04 25.64 16.32
C LEU A 106 16.87 26.47 15.33
N ALA A 107 16.26 27.48 14.69
CA ALA A 107 16.96 28.38 13.80
C ALA A 107 17.88 29.38 14.54
N THR A 108 17.59 29.66 15.81
CA THR A 108 18.28 30.70 16.60
C THR A 108 19.25 30.14 17.63
N ALA A 109 19.04 28.91 18.10
CA ALA A 109 19.80 28.30 19.17
C ALA A 109 20.36 26.91 18.80
N PRO A 110 21.49 26.50 19.41
CA PRO A 110 22.03 25.15 19.26
C PRO A 110 21.13 24.10 19.90
N PHE A 111 21.19 22.85 19.43
CA PHE A 111 20.31 21.81 19.96
C PHE A 111 20.66 21.49 21.41
N ALA A 112 19.66 21.52 22.29
CA ALA A 112 19.83 21.17 23.68
C ALA A 112 20.30 19.71 23.86
N PRO A 113 21.08 19.37 24.91
CA PRO A 113 21.55 18.00 25.14
C PRO A 113 20.44 16.91 25.17
N PRO A 114 19.24 17.16 25.73
CA PRO A 114 18.13 16.20 25.66
C PRO A 114 17.67 15.93 24.23
N LEU A 115 17.58 16.96 23.38
CA LEU A 115 17.24 16.81 21.97
C LEU A 115 18.31 15.99 21.22
N ILE A 116 19.60 16.25 21.47
CA ILE A 116 20.70 15.48 20.88
C ILE A 116 20.61 14.00 21.27
N ASN A 117 20.23 13.68 22.51
CA ASN A 117 19.99 12.29 22.94
C ASN A 117 18.85 11.64 22.16
N GLY A 118 17.70 12.32 22.08
CA GLY A 118 16.53 11.83 21.35
C GLY A 118 16.82 11.59 19.87
N LEU A 119 17.49 12.54 19.20
CA LEU A 119 17.91 12.40 17.81
C LEU A 119 18.94 11.29 17.62
N THR A 120 19.87 11.10 18.57
CA THR A 120 20.83 9.99 18.53
C THR A 120 20.11 8.63 18.61
N MET A 121 19.06 8.53 19.43
CA MET A 121 18.21 7.35 19.50
C MET A 121 17.53 7.07 18.15
N GLU A 122 16.85 8.08 17.59
CA GLU A 122 16.16 7.96 16.32
C GLU A 122 17.12 7.54 15.20
N LEU A 123 18.25 8.23 15.04
CA LEU A 123 19.26 7.93 14.03
C LEU A 123 19.90 6.56 14.24
N GLY A 124 20.10 6.15 15.49
CA GLY A 124 20.56 4.81 15.85
C GLY A 124 19.57 3.72 15.44
N ILE A 125 18.27 3.94 15.65
CA ILE A 125 17.20 3.01 15.21
C ILE A 125 17.12 2.97 13.68
N LEU A 126 17.21 4.11 13.00
CA LEU A 126 17.23 4.18 11.53
C LEU A 126 18.47 3.48 10.94
N PHE A 127 19.63 3.60 11.60
CA PHE A 127 20.83 2.85 11.25
C PHE A 127 20.64 1.34 11.43
N LEU A 128 20.01 0.92 12.53
CA LEU A 128 19.66 -0.49 12.76
C LEU A 128 18.67 -1.00 11.69
N LEU A 129 17.68 -0.21 11.30
CA LEU A 129 16.76 -0.53 10.21
C LEU A 129 17.49 -0.67 8.86
N ALA A 130 18.51 0.15 8.60
CA ALA A 130 19.37 0.01 7.43
C ALA A 130 20.13 -1.33 7.36
N VAL A 131 20.32 -2.00 8.52
CA VAL A 131 20.93 -3.33 8.64
C VAL A 131 19.88 -4.43 8.52
N LEU A 132 18.78 -4.32 9.29
CA LEU A 132 17.79 -5.38 9.46
C LEU A 132 16.78 -5.49 8.32
N MET A 133 16.43 -4.39 7.64
CA MET A 133 15.44 -4.44 6.55
C MET A 133 15.94 -5.25 5.34
N PRO A 134 17.20 -5.09 4.87
CA PRO A 134 17.77 -5.96 3.85
C PRO A 134 17.83 -7.45 4.25
N LEU A 135 18.00 -7.76 5.54
CA LEU A 135 18.03 -9.12 6.07
C LEU A 135 16.63 -9.76 6.04
N GLY A 136 15.61 -9.06 6.54
CA GLY A 136 14.23 -9.58 6.60
C GLY A 136 13.58 -9.73 5.22
N SER A 137 14.00 -8.93 4.23
CA SER A 137 13.43 -8.92 2.88
C SER A 137 13.99 -10.00 1.93
N ARG A 138 15.04 -10.75 2.32
CA ARG A 138 15.65 -11.81 1.49
C ARG A 138 15.34 -13.19 2.03
N GLU A 139 15.08 -14.15 1.14
CA GLU A 139 14.96 -15.57 1.51
C GLU A 139 16.31 -16.12 1.97
N LEU A 140 16.55 -16.15 3.29
CA LEU A 140 17.82 -16.62 3.85
C LEU A 140 18.09 -18.10 3.53
N ALA A 141 17.03 -18.88 3.31
CA ALA A 141 17.10 -20.30 2.97
C ALA A 141 17.39 -20.58 1.48
N GLN A 142 17.18 -19.62 0.58
CA GLN A 142 17.57 -19.79 -0.82
C GLN A 142 19.08 -19.58 -0.96
N GLN A 143 19.73 -20.49 -1.70
CA GLN A 143 21.10 -20.34 -2.17
C GLN A 143 21.14 -19.33 -3.32
N ASP A 144 20.71 -18.09 -3.06
CA ASP A 144 21.02 -16.98 -3.95
C ASP A 144 22.55 -16.81 -3.92
N GLY A 145 23.21 -16.76 -5.08
CA GLY A 145 24.67 -16.82 -5.22
C GLY A 145 25.44 -15.64 -4.62
N ASP A 146 25.42 -15.52 -3.29
CA ASP A 146 25.87 -14.36 -2.52
C ASP A 146 27.36 -14.42 -2.16
N LEU A 147 27.87 -15.60 -1.78
CA LEU A 147 29.30 -15.85 -1.54
C LEU A 147 29.76 -17.16 -2.17
N GLU A 148 28.91 -18.19 -2.19
CA GLU A 148 29.22 -19.54 -2.70
C GLU A 148 29.69 -19.52 -4.16
N TRP A 149 29.06 -18.70 -5.00
CA TRP A 149 29.46 -18.52 -6.41
C TRP A 149 30.60 -17.50 -6.58
N LEU A 150 30.71 -16.49 -5.72
CA LEU A 150 31.81 -15.51 -5.81
C LEU A 150 33.17 -16.15 -5.53
N VAL A 151 33.22 -17.16 -4.65
CA VAL A 151 34.44 -17.91 -4.34
C VAL A 151 34.94 -18.75 -5.52
N THR A 152 34.11 -19.00 -6.54
CA THR A 152 34.57 -19.66 -7.78
C THR A 152 35.30 -18.73 -8.73
N LEU A 153 35.27 -17.41 -8.50
CA LEU A 153 36.03 -16.45 -9.30
C LEU A 153 37.54 -16.53 -8.96
N PRO A 154 38.44 -16.35 -9.95
CA PRO A 154 39.89 -16.39 -9.74
C PRO A 154 40.41 -15.10 -9.09
N VAL A 155 39.83 -14.73 -7.94
CA VAL A 155 40.12 -13.50 -7.18
C VAL A 155 40.33 -13.88 -5.72
N GLU A 156 41.25 -13.20 -5.04
CA GLU A 156 41.51 -13.47 -3.62
C GLU A 156 40.26 -13.27 -2.75
N ARG A 157 40.06 -14.17 -1.78
CA ARG A 157 38.90 -14.14 -0.86
C ARG A 157 38.77 -12.78 -0.15
N GLY A 158 39.88 -12.17 0.24
CA GLY A 158 39.89 -10.85 0.88
C GLY A 158 39.30 -9.75 -0.01
N THR A 159 39.66 -9.74 -1.30
CA THR A 159 39.11 -8.81 -2.30
C THR A 159 37.63 -9.05 -2.55
N LEU A 160 37.20 -10.33 -2.60
CA LEU A 160 35.79 -10.68 -2.78
C LEU A 160 34.93 -10.19 -1.61
N LEU A 161 35.40 -10.34 -0.37
CA LEU A 161 34.70 -9.86 0.81
C LEU A 161 34.57 -8.33 0.81
N TRP A 162 35.65 -7.60 0.52
CA TRP A 162 35.59 -6.14 0.41
C TRP A 162 34.66 -5.69 -0.71
N GLY A 163 34.72 -6.35 -1.86
CA GLY A 163 33.81 -6.10 -2.97
C GLY A 163 32.35 -6.33 -2.62
N ARG A 164 32.07 -7.36 -1.80
CA ARG A 164 30.72 -7.67 -1.33
C ARG A 164 30.18 -6.62 -0.38
N VAL A 165 30.98 -6.19 0.61
CA VAL A 165 30.57 -5.16 1.55
C VAL A 165 30.30 -3.85 0.80
N LEU A 166 31.21 -3.41 -0.06
CA LEU A 166 31.04 -2.17 -0.85
C LEU A 166 29.85 -2.25 -1.82
N GLU A 167 29.63 -3.39 -2.46
CA GLU A 167 28.44 -3.61 -3.30
C GLU A 167 27.15 -3.52 -2.49
N ARG A 168 27.09 -4.15 -1.32
CA ARG A 168 25.93 -4.09 -0.42
C ARG A 168 25.71 -2.68 0.12
N SER A 169 26.76 -1.90 0.40
CA SER A 169 26.65 -0.50 0.82
C SER A 169 26.01 0.37 -0.26
N ALA A 170 26.56 0.31 -1.48
CA ALA A 170 26.08 1.13 -2.59
C ALA A 170 24.67 0.75 -3.06
N SER A 171 24.24 -0.50 -2.79
CA SER A 171 22.93 -1.01 -3.18
C SER A 171 21.88 -0.98 -2.07
N ASN A 172 22.21 -0.42 -0.88
CA ASN A 172 21.32 -0.34 0.28
C ASN A 172 20.30 0.81 0.17
N ILE A 173 19.34 0.64 -0.74
CA ILE A 173 18.27 1.62 -0.99
C ILE A 173 17.45 1.90 0.28
N SER A 174 17.15 0.88 1.08
CA SER A 174 16.43 1.03 2.35
C SER A 174 17.16 1.92 3.35
N GLY A 175 18.48 1.74 3.49
CA GLY A 175 19.30 2.58 4.34
C GLY A 175 19.40 4.01 3.84
N MET A 176 19.46 4.21 2.52
CA MET A 176 19.40 5.56 1.93
C MET A 176 18.07 6.25 2.26
N PHE A 177 16.93 5.56 2.08
CA PHE A 177 15.62 6.12 2.40
C PHE A 177 15.42 6.40 3.90
N ALA A 178 16.04 5.62 4.78
CA ALA A 178 15.97 5.81 6.22
C ALA A 178 16.85 6.98 6.70
N LEU A 179 18.10 7.05 6.24
CA LEU A 179 19.10 7.98 6.78
C LEU A 179 19.10 9.36 6.11
N LEU A 180 18.90 9.45 4.79
CA LEU A 180 19.00 10.74 4.09
C LEU A 180 17.97 11.77 4.58
N PRO A 181 16.66 11.45 4.69
CA PRO A 181 15.67 12.42 5.16
C PRO A 181 15.91 12.85 6.62
N ALA A 182 16.32 11.94 7.48
CA ALA A 182 16.55 12.22 8.90
C ALA A 182 17.78 13.11 9.13
N TYR A 183 18.95 12.77 8.57
CA TYR A 183 20.12 13.66 8.62
C TYR A 183 19.90 14.95 7.85
N GLY A 184 19.09 14.92 6.79
CA GLY A 184 18.71 16.11 6.02
C GLY A 184 17.87 17.08 6.85
N ALA A 185 16.87 16.58 7.59
CA ALA A 185 16.05 17.40 8.49
C ALA A 185 16.88 17.99 9.63
N VAL A 186 17.75 17.19 10.26
CA VAL A 186 18.70 17.68 11.27
C VAL A 186 19.58 18.79 10.70
N ALA A 187 20.24 18.56 9.56
CA ALA A 187 21.13 19.56 8.96
C ALA A 187 20.38 20.83 8.52
N TRP A 188 19.14 20.69 8.03
CA TRP A 188 18.29 21.84 7.69
C TRP A 188 18.05 22.73 8.91
N HIS A 189 17.59 22.13 10.02
CA HIS A 189 17.37 22.82 11.30
C HIS A 189 18.66 23.19 12.05
N SER A 190 19.83 22.75 11.57
CA SER A 190 21.13 23.21 12.07
C SER A 190 21.65 24.45 11.33
N GLY A 191 20.87 25.03 10.41
CA GLY A 191 21.23 26.24 9.65
C GLY A 191 21.94 26.01 8.32
N TYR A 192 22.12 24.77 7.86
CA TYR A 192 22.84 24.47 6.60
C TYR A 192 22.00 24.67 5.33
N ALA A 193 20.68 24.83 5.45
CA ALA A 193 19.74 25.07 4.35
C ALA A 193 20.01 24.19 3.12
N TRP A 194 20.34 24.77 1.97
CA TRP A 194 20.59 24.07 0.70
C TRP A 194 21.79 23.10 0.72
N SER A 195 22.68 23.19 1.70
CA SER A 195 23.78 22.24 1.88
C SER A 195 23.39 21.00 2.71
N ALA A 196 22.23 21.00 3.36
CA ALA A 196 21.72 19.88 4.17
C ALA A 196 21.65 18.54 3.41
N PRO A 197 21.17 18.47 2.14
CA PRO A 197 21.15 17.20 1.40
C PRO A 197 22.55 16.64 1.13
N LEU A 198 23.56 17.51 0.95
CA LEU A 198 24.94 17.10 0.75
C LEU A 198 25.53 16.52 2.03
N LEU A 199 25.29 17.15 3.18
CA LEU A 199 25.71 16.64 4.49
C LEU A 199 25.04 15.30 4.82
N ALA A 200 23.75 15.16 4.54
CA ALA A 200 23.04 13.90 4.70
C ALA A 200 23.62 12.78 3.82
N LEU A 201 24.00 13.11 2.57
CA LEU A 201 24.67 12.17 1.67
C LEU A 201 26.04 11.74 2.19
N LEU A 202 26.83 12.68 2.73
CA LEU A 202 28.14 12.41 3.32
C LEU A 202 28.02 11.51 4.56
N ALA A 203 27.06 11.79 5.44
CA ALA A 203 26.76 10.94 6.60
C ALA A 203 26.38 9.51 6.14
N ALA A 204 25.49 9.39 5.16
CA ALA A 204 25.11 8.08 4.61
C ALA A 204 26.28 7.34 3.95
N LEU A 205 27.19 8.04 3.26
CA LEU A 205 28.37 7.45 2.62
C LEU A 205 29.31 6.77 3.64
N VAL A 206 29.38 7.30 4.86
CA VAL A 206 30.19 6.75 5.96
C VAL A 206 29.45 5.62 6.69
N LEU A 207 28.14 5.77 6.93
CA LEU A 207 27.36 4.83 7.73
C LEU A 207 26.93 3.56 6.95
N LEU A 208 26.58 3.67 5.66
CA LEU A 208 26.12 2.52 4.87
C LEU A 208 27.16 1.40 4.72
N PRO A 209 28.48 1.67 4.63
CA PRO A 209 29.54 0.67 4.79
C PRO A 209 29.44 -0.15 6.06
N LEU A 210 29.27 0.50 7.22
CA LEU A 210 29.14 -0.18 8.51
C LEU A 210 27.86 -1.01 8.55
N ALA A 211 26.74 -0.47 8.05
CA ALA A 211 25.48 -1.21 7.99
C ALA A 211 25.59 -2.46 7.11
N ALA A 212 26.24 -2.34 5.94
CA ALA A 212 26.47 -3.46 5.03
C ALA A 212 27.41 -4.52 5.62
N LEU A 213 28.44 -4.11 6.37
CA LEU A 213 29.34 -5.02 7.07
C LEU A 213 28.59 -5.80 8.15
N LEU A 214 27.82 -5.11 9.00
CA LEU A 214 27.04 -5.74 10.07
C LEU A 214 25.99 -6.70 9.50
N HIS A 215 25.28 -6.29 8.45
CA HIS A 215 24.40 -7.19 7.70
C HIS A 215 25.18 -8.42 7.23
N THR A 216 26.35 -8.25 6.62
CA THR A 216 27.14 -9.39 6.10
C THR A 216 27.62 -10.33 7.20
N LEU A 217 28.02 -9.80 8.36
CA LEU A 217 28.37 -10.58 9.53
C LEU A 217 27.18 -11.37 10.07
N LEU A 218 26.00 -10.74 10.17
CA LEU A 218 24.79 -11.39 10.63
C LEU A 218 24.32 -12.48 9.66
N ASP A 219 24.22 -12.17 8.37
CA ASP A 219 23.82 -13.10 7.32
C ASP A 219 24.76 -14.33 7.27
N THR A 220 26.07 -14.09 7.29
CA THR A 220 27.08 -15.17 7.25
C THR A 220 27.06 -15.98 8.55
N GLY A 221 27.07 -15.32 9.71
CA GLY A 221 27.04 -15.97 11.01
C GLY A 221 25.81 -16.87 11.18
N VAL A 222 24.63 -16.35 10.86
CA VAL A 222 23.36 -17.09 10.95
C VAL A 222 23.36 -18.29 9.99
N ARG A 223 23.85 -18.13 8.75
CA ARG A 223 23.93 -19.23 7.76
C ARG A 223 24.86 -20.37 8.16
N MET A 224 25.96 -20.06 8.85
CA MET A 224 26.88 -21.09 9.31
C MET A 224 26.36 -21.87 10.52
N TRP A 225 25.54 -21.22 11.36
CA TRP A 225 25.12 -21.78 12.64
C TRP A 225 23.77 -22.51 12.56
N LEU A 226 22.88 -22.12 11.63
CA LEU A 226 21.51 -22.63 11.57
C LEU A 226 21.24 -23.49 10.32
N PRO A 227 20.55 -24.64 10.46
CA PRO A 227 20.00 -25.39 9.33
C PRO A 227 19.00 -24.57 8.50
N ALA A 228 18.81 -24.92 7.23
CA ALA A 228 17.91 -24.20 6.30
C ALA A 228 16.48 -23.98 6.82
N ALA A 229 15.93 -24.93 7.58
CA ALA A 229 14.59 -24.78 8.17
C ALA A 229 14.56 -23.70 9.27
N GLN A 230 15.64 -23.56 10.06
CA GLN A 230 15.76 -22.54 11.10
C GLN A 230 16.11 -21.17 10.50
N LEU A 231 16.83 -21.12 9.38
CA LEU A 231 17.09 -19.87 8.63
C LEU A 231 15.79 -19.18 8.19
N ARG A 232 14.80 -19.95 7.73
CA ARG A 232 13.49 -19.41 7.37
C ARG A 232 12.74 -18.82 8.57
N ASN A 233 12.86 -19.43 9.74
CA ASN A 233 12.26 -18.90 10.98
C ASN A 233 12.99 -17.63 11.44
N MET A 234 14.32 -17.60 11.38
CA MET A 234 15.11 -16.43 11.75
C MET A 234 14.82 -15.24 10.83
N GLN A 235 14.63 -15.47 9.53
CA GLN A 235 14.18 -14.44 8.59
C GLN A 235 12.82 -13.86 9.01
N ALA A 236 11.86 -14.71 9.38
CA ALA A 236 10.56 -14.25 9.84
C ALA A 236 10.66 -13.39 11.12
N VAL A 237 11.53 -13.76 12.06
CA VAL A 237 11.80 -12.98 13.27
C VAL A 237 12.46 -11.63 12.94
N MET A 238 13.50 -11.61 12.10
CA MET A 238 14.14 -10.36 11.66
C MET A 238 13.17 -9.45 10.90
N GLY A 239 12.32 -10.02 10.06
CA GLY A 239 11.23 -9.31 9.40
C GLY A 239 10.24 -8.71 10.39
N LEU A 240 9.90 -9.44 11.46
CA LEU A 240 9.01 -8.99 12.53
C LEU A 240 9.62 -7.84 13.32
N LEU A 241 10.90 -7.90 13.67
CA LEU A 241 11.59 -6.89 14.48
C LEU A 241 11.66 -5.52 13.78
N ASN A 242 11.67 -5.48 12.45
CA ASN A 242 11.68 -4.22 11.71
C ASN A 242 10.42 -3.38 11.94
N LEU A 243 9.25 -4.01 12.10
CA LEU A 243 7.96 -3.32 12.15
C LEU A 243 7.82 -2.44 13.40
N PRO A 244 8.06 -2.94 14.63
CA PRO A 244 8.08 -2.12 15.84
C PRO A 244 9.04 -0.93 15.74
N LEU A 245 10.24 -1.13 15.18
CA LEU A 245 11.24 -0.07 15.04
C LEU A 245 10.78 1.03 14.08
N ILE A 246 10.16 0.68 12.95
CA ILE A 246 9.58 1.65 12.01
C ILE A 246 8.45 2.42 12.69
N TYR A 247 7.57 1.75 13.44
CA TYR A 247 6.46 2.43 14.12
C TYR A 247 6.91 3.29 15.28
N PHE A 248 7.97 2.90 15.99
CA PHE A 248 8.58 3.73 17.02
C PHE A 248 9.12 5.03 16.43
N VAL A 249 9.90 4.98 15.34
CA VAL A 249 10.39 6.19 14.65
C VAL A 249 9.23 7.02 14.10
N MET A 250 8.23 6.38 13.50
CA MET A 250 7.06 7.07 12.98
C MET A 250 6.27 7.80 14.08
N ALA A 251 6.20 7.23 15.29
CA ALA A 251 5.52 7.85 16.43
C ALA A 251 6.18 9.17 16.87
N LEU A 252 7.50 9.32 16.68
CA LEU A 252 8.21 10.57 16.96
C LEU A 252 7.79 11.71 16.02
N GLY A 253 7.46 11.40 14.76
CA GLY A 253 7.06 12.38 13.74
C GLY A 253 5.55 12.64 13.62
N MET A 254 4.71 12.07 14.49
CA MET A 254 3.25 12.28 14.47
C MET A 254 2.85 13.56 15.22
N PRO A 255 1.81 14.30 14.79
CA PRO A 255 1.39 15.56 15.45
C PRO A 255 1.06 15.41 16.95
N GLN A 256 0.54 14.25 17.33
CA GLN A 256 0.35 13.82 18.72
C GLN A 256 1.38 12.74 19.06
N ALA A 257 2.67 13.09 19.00
CA ALA A 257 3.72 12.16 19.37
C ALA A 257 3.46 11.58 20.77
N SER A 258 3.54 10.27 20.90
CA SER A 258 3.18 9.56 22.13
C SER A 258 4.07 9.98 23.28
N SER A 259 3.51 10.11 24.49
CA SER A 259 4.30 10.24 25.73
C SER A 259 5.31 9.10 25.84
N PHE A 260 4.91 7.86 25.51
CA PHE A 260 5.79 6.70 25.57
C PHE A 260 7.09 6.86 24.75
N ALA A 261 7.01 7.11 23.45
CA ALA A 261 8.21 7.28 22.62
C ALA A 261 9.05 8.49 23.05
N MET A 262 8.40 9.57 23.50
CA MET A 262 9.07 10.78 23.99
C MET A 262 9.77 10.55 25.34
N ASP A 263 9.19 9.76 26.23
CA ASP A 263 9.80 9.40 27.52
C ASP A 263 11.05 8.54 27.31
N TRP A 264 11.01 7.62 26.34
CA TRP A 264 12.19 6.86 25.91
C TRP A 264 13.26 7.77 25.30
N ALA A 265 12.88 8.75 24.48
CA ALA A 265 13.81 9.72 23.92
C ALA A 265 14.46 10.59 25.01
N ARG A 266 13.67 11.02 26.01
CA ARG A 266 14.14 11.82 27.16
C ARG A 266 15.08 11.04 28.07
N ALA A 267 14.78 9.77 28.32
CA ALA A 267 15.60 8.87 29.14
C ALA A 267 16.79 8.25 28.39
N PHE A 268 16.96 8.54 27.09
CA PHE A 268 17.99 7.91 26.28
C PHE A 268 19.39 8.31 26.78
N PRO A 269 20.29 7.34 27.04
CA PRO A 269 21.59 7.62 27.63
C PRO A 269 22.48 8.44 26.68
N ALA A 270 23.49 9.13 27.23
CA ALA A 270 24.39 9.97 26.43
C ALA A 270 25.53 9.20 25.73
N TRP A 271 25.88 7.99 26.19
CA TRP A 271 27.00 7.24 25.60
C TRP A 271 26.81 6.86 24.10
N PRO A 272 25.59 6.60 23.58
CA PRO A 272 25.41 6.33 22.15
C PRO A 272 25.76 7.50 21.25
N ARG A 273 25.92 8.73 21.77
CA ARG A 273 26.43 9.87 21.00
C ARG A 273 27.83 9.58 20.41
N TRP A 274 28.60 8.71 21.05
CA TRP A 274 29.94 8.30 20.60
C TRP A 274 29.94 7.12 19.61
N THR A 275 28.76 6.66 19.20
CA THR A 275 28.62 5.70 18.10
C THR A 275 28.70 6.43 16.75
N PRO A 276 28.97 5.73 15.63
CA PRO A 276 29.06 6.39 14.33
C PRO A 276 27.81 7.24 13.96
N PRO A 277 26.56 6.77 14.18
CA PRO A 277 25.38 7.60 13.94
C PRO A 277 25.34 8.88 14.80
N GLY A 278 25.75 8.77 16.08
CA GLY A 278 25.80 9.91 17.01
C GLY A 278 26.94 10.88 16.70
N LEU A 279 28.11 10.40 16.30
CA LEU A 279 29.24 11.26 15.90
C LEU A 279 28.93 12.03 14.61
N ALA A 280 28.18 11.43 13.67
CA ALA A 280 27.69 12.13 12.49
C ALA A 280 26.72 13.26 12.86
N LEU A 281 25.82 13.04 13.83
CA LEU A 281 24.95 14.09 14.37
C LEU A 281 25.76 15.21 15.03
N GLN A 282 26.71 14.86 15.91
CA GLN A 282 27.57 15.84 16.59
C GLN A 282 28.45 16.64 15.63
N ALA A 283 28.92 16.03 14.55
CA ALA A 283 29.67 16.72 13.51
C ALA A 283 28.82 17.76 12.76
N ILE A 284 27.54 17.47 12.52
CA ILE A 284 26.59 18.41 11.90
C ILE A 284 26.29 19.56 12.88
N GLN A 285 26.09 19.24 14.17
CA GLN A 285 25.75 20.20 15.21
C GLN A 285 26.93 21.02 15.76
N ALA A 286 28.17 20.75 15.35
CA ALA A 286 29.32 21.49 15.85
C ALA A 286 29.30 22.95 15.37
N HIS A 287 29.40 23.89 16.31
CA HIS A 287 29.33 25.34 16.04
C HIS A 287 30.65 25.90 15.50
N ASP A 288 31.74 25.18 15.67
CA ASP A 288 33.07 25.62 15.32
C ASP A 288 33.84 24.55 14.54
N ALA A 289 34.67 25.02 13.61
CA ALA A 289 35.46 24.18 12.73
C ALA A 289 36.33 23.13 13.45
N PRO A 290 36.98 23.40 14.60
CA PRO A 290 37.83 22.40 15.24
C PRO A 290 37.03 21.28 15.91
N HIS A 291 35.89 21.55 16.57
CA HIS A 291 35.06 20.46 17.10
C HIS A 291 34.39 19.67 15.95
N ALA A 292 33.95 20.34 14.89
CA ALA A 292 33.45 19.66 13.70
C ALA A 292 34.50 18.71 13.11
N ALA A 293 35.74 19.20 12.93
CA ALA A 293 36.86 18.40 12.45
C ALA A 293 37.21 17.25 13.40
N ALA A 294 37.14 17.46 14.72
CA ALA A 294 37.37 16.42 15.72
C ALA A 294 36.32 15.30 15.63
N TYR A 295 35.02 15.64 15.57
CA TYR A 295 33.96 14.64 15.44
C TYR A 295 34.03 13.90 14.09
N ILE A 296 34.33 14.60 12.99
CA ILE A 296 34.54 13.98 11.68
C ILE A 296 35.76 13.04 11.73
N GLY A 297 36.87 13.47 12.32
CA GLY A 297 38.08 12.66 12.48
C GLY A 297 37.82 11.40 13.30
N LEU A 298 37.12 11.53 14.43
CA LEU A 298 36.70 10.40 15.27
C LEU A 298 35.75 9.46 14.53
N LEU A 299 34.76 9.99 13.81
CA LEU A 299 33.82 9.19 13.01
C LEU A 299 34.56 8.37 11.95
N LEU A 300 35.49 8.99 11.21
CA LEU A 300 36.27 8.32 10.18
C LEU A 300 37.22 7.28 10.79
N ALA A 301 37.90 7.60 11.89
CA ALA A 301 38.77 6.66 12.60
C ALA A 301 37.98 5.45 13.11
N GLN A 302 36.84 5.68 13.77
CA GLN A 302 35.96 4.62 14.27
C GLN A 302 35.42 3.77 13.12
N THR A 303 35.04 4.38 12.00
CA THR A 303 34.57 3.67 10.81
C THR A 303 35.67 2.77 10.25
N VAL A 304 36.90 3.26 10.12
CA VAL A 304 38.04 2.46 9.64
C VAL A 304 38.32 1.28 10.57
N VAL A 305 38.35 1.51 11.89
CA VAL A 305 38.60 0.45 12.89
C VAL A 305 37.50 -0.60 12.88
N LEU A 306 36.22 -0.19 12.87
CA LEU A 306 35.09 -1.10 12.83
C LEU A 306 35.05 -1.90 11.52
N MET A 307 35.35 -1.25 10.38
CA MET A 307 35.46 -1.92 9.09
C MET A 307 36.58 -2.96 9.10
N TRP A 308 37.77 -2.60 9.60
CA TRP A 308 38.90 -3.53 9.72
C TRP A 308 38.57 -4.72 10.63
N ALA A 309 38.04 -4.46 11.83
CA ALA A 309 37.70 -5.48 12.81
C ALA A 309 36.59 -6.42 12.28
N GLY A 310 35.53 -5.87 11.69
CA GLY A 310 34.46 -6.69 11.12
C GLY A 310 34.92 -7.50 9.90
N MET A 311 35.84 -6.99 9.09
CA MET A 311 36.46 -7.74 8.00
C MET A 311 37.37 -8.87 8.52
N ALA A 312 38.11 -8.64 9.60
CA ALA A 312 38.87 -9.69 10.27
C ALA A 312 37.95 -10.78 10.84
N LEU A 313 36.82 -10.39 11.44
CA LEU A 313 35.81 -11.31 11.94
C LEU A 313 35.15 -12.12 10.80
N LEU A 314 34.82 -11.50 9.65
CA LEU A 314 34.31 -12.21 8.48
C LEU A 314 35.31 -13.24 7.94
N ARG A 315 36.61 -12.89 7.90
CA ARG A 315 37.67 -13.85 7.51
C ARG A 315 37.76 -15.01 8.49
N HIS A 316 37.63 -14.73 9.79
CA HIS A 316 37.62 -15.76 10.82
C HIS A 316 36.40 -16.68 10.69
N GLN A 317 35.21 -16.11 10.47
CA GLN A 317 33.97 -16.84 10.24
C GLN A 317 34.09 -17.81 9.06
N LEU A 318 34.67 -17.37 7.95
CA LEU A 318 34.77 -18.13 6.70
C LEU A 318 36.02 -19.02 6.59
N ARG A 319 36.81 -19.17 7.66
CA ARG A 319 38.08 -19.93 7.62
C ARG A 319 37.90 -21.41 7.30
N PHE A 320 36.76 -21.99 7.68
CA PHE A 320 36.43 -23.40 7.47
C PHE A 320 35.61 -23.67 6.20
N GLY A 321 35.40 -22.66 5.36
CA GLY A 321 34.58 -22.76 4.15
C GLY A 321 33.34 -21.87 4.20
N VAL A 322 32.66 -21.75 3.05
CA VAL A 322 31.48 -20.87 2.87
C VAL A 322 30.17 -21.65 2.96
N VAL A 323 30.22 -22.98 2.80
CA VAL A 323 29.06 -23.87 2.84
C VAL A 323 29.25 -24.80 4.02
N ASN A 324 28.30 -24.79 4.97
CA ASN A 324 28.23 -25.86 5.95
C ASN A 324 27.87 -27.14 5.19
N SER A 325 28.68 -28.19 5.34
CA SER A 325 28.52 -29.49 4.68
C SER A 325 27.04 -29.89 4.61
N GLY A 326 26.57 -30.18 3.39
CA GLY A 326 25.15 -30.15 3.05
C GLY A 326 24.26 -31.03 3.92
N ALA A 327 22.95 -30.82 3.79
CA ALA A 327 21.84 -31.51 4.46
C ALA A 327 21.92 -33.05 4.58
N ARG A 328 22.88 -33.71 3.91
CA ARG A 328 23.21 -35.12 4.06
C ARG A 328 23.90 -35.48 5.38
N GLU A 329 24.59 -34.55 6.06
CA GLU A 329 25.27 -34.87 7.33
C GLU A 329 24.32 -34.97 8.53
N ALA A 330 23.23 -34.20 8.54
CA ALA A 330 22.21 -34.27 9.59
C ALA A 330 21.45 -35.60 9.62
N VAL A 331 21.41 -36.34 8.50
CA VAL A 331 20.80 -37.68 8.43
C VAL A 331 21.73 -38.74 9.04
N ARG A 332 23.05 -38.51 9.00
CA ARG A 332 24.03 -39.50 9.46
C ARG A 332 24.13 -39.55 10.99
N THR A 333 23.85 -38.45 11.67
CA THR A 333 23.85 -38.37 13.14
C THR A 333 22.57 -38.90 13.80
N SER A 334 21.42 -38.92 13.10
CA SER A 334 20.20 -39.54 13.64
C SER A 334 20.15 -41.07 13.40
N ALA A 335 20.74 -41.56 12.30
CA ALA A 335 20.78 -42.99 12.00
C ALA A 335 21.74 -43.80 12.90
N GLY A 336 22.77 -43.16 13.49
CA GLY A 336 23.74 -43.84 14.35
C GLY A 336 23.27 -44.17 15.76
N ARG A 337 22.12 -43.64 16.21
CA ARG A 337 21.62 -43.82 17.59
C ARG A 337 20.53 -44.89 17.75
N HIS A 338 19.95 -45.40 16.66
CA HIS A 338 18.84 -46.38 16.72
C HIS A 338 19.20 -47.80 16.26
N VAL A 339 20.43 -48.09 15.85
CA VAL A 339 20.83 -49.41 15.34
C VAL A 339 21.60 -50.27 16.37
N ALA A 340 21.95 -49.71 17.53
CA ALA A 340 22.74 -50.42 18.56
C ALA A 340 21.93 -51.12 19.66
N GLY A 341 20.61 -51.24 19.53
CA GLY A 341 19.77 -51.92 20.52
C GLY A 341 18.52 -52.52 19.91
N GLY A 342 18.61 -53.76 19.41
CA GLY A 342 17.45 -54.46 18.87
C GLY A 342 17.71 -55.65 17.95
N ILE A 343 18.94 -56.15 17.85
CA ILE A 343 19.24 -57.40 17.14
C ILE A 343 19.68 -58.42 18.18
N ASN A 344 18.71 -58.94 18.95
CA ASN A 344 18.80 -60.22 19.67
C ASN A 344 17.42 -60.56 20.24
N GLY A 345 16.61 -61.28 19.47
CA GLY A 345 15.35 -61.84 19.94
C GLY A 345 14.40 -62.18 18.81
N ALA A 346 14.06 -63.46 18.70
CA ALA A 346 12.98 -64.03 17.89
C ALA A 346 13.28 -64.35 16.41
N LEU A 347 14.26 -65.22 16.19
CA LEU A 347 14.10 -66.32 15.23
C LEU A 347 13.54 -67.53 16.00
N ARG A 348 12.24 -67.86 15.86
CA ARG A 348 11.68 -69.20 16.14
C ARG A 348 10.18 -69.32 15.76
N GLY A 349 9.86 -70.34 14.95
CA GLY A 349 8.54 -70.97 14.76
C GLY A 349 7.61 -70.23 13.79
N GLY A 350 7.30 -70.73 12.58
CA GLY A 350 6.38 -71.86 12.32
C GLY A 350 4.96 -71.27 12.15
N GLY A 351 4.16 -71.47 11.12
CA GLY A 351 4.05 -72.48 10.05
C GLY A 351 2.89 -72.07 9.11
N ILE A 352 2.71 -72.83 8.04
CA ILE A 352 1.82 -72.60 6.90
C ILE A 352 0.41 -73.17 7.17
N SER A 353 -0.66 -72.47 6.76
CA SER A 353 -1.98 -73.00 6.30
C SER A 353 -2.86 -71.80 5.89
N GLY A 354 -3.68 -71.74 4.83
CA GLY A 354 -4.29 -72.77 3.99
C GLY A 354 -5.83 -72.71 4.09
N ASN A 355 -6.47 -72.19 3.04
CA ASN A 355 -7.88 -72.35 2.60
C ASN A 355 -9.08 -71.85 3.42
N GLY A 356 -10.11 -71.37 2.70
CA GLY A 356 -11.48 -71.24 3.22
C GLY A 356 -12.43 -70.33 2.42
N SER A 357 -12.90 -70.80 1.27
CA SER A 357 -14.10 -70.29 0.58
C SER A 357 -15.37 -70.54 1.39
N GLY A 358 -16.28 -69.55 1.47
CA GLY A 358 -17.59 -69.71 2.10
C GLY A 358 -18.63 -68.74 1.54
N ILE A 359 -19.68 -69.29 0.93
CA ILE A 359 -20.79 -68.64 0.25
C ILE A 359 -21.96 -68.42 1.24
N MET A 360 -22.63 -67.27 1.07
CA MET A 360 -24.04 -66.92 1.41
C MET A 360 -24.56 -66.68 2.84
N SER A 361 -25.33 -65.58 2.88
CA SER A 361 -26.64 -65.37 3.54
C SER A 361 -26.69 -65.01 5.03
N GLY A 362 -27.33 -63.88 5.30
CA GLY A 362 -27.67 -63.42 6.65
C GLY A 362 -28.24 -62.01 6.67
N ASN A 363 -29.53 -61.91 6.36
CA ASN A 363 -30.35 -60.70 6.52
C ASN A 363 -30.40 -60.28 8.00
N GLY A 364 -30.14 -59.01 8.30
CA GLY A 364 -30.13 -58.48 9.67
C GLY A 364 -30.17 -56.96 9.70
N ASN A 365 -31.38 -56.41 9.67
CA ASN A 365 -31.66 -55.02 10.04
C ASN A 365 -31.19 -54.75 11.48
N GLY A 366 -30.50 -53.63 11.70
CA GLY A 366 -30.36 -53.09 13.05
C GLY A 366 -29.08 -52.28 13.28
N GLY A 367 -29.11 -51.01 12.88
CA GLY A 367 -28.55 -49.94 13.71
C GLY A 367 -27.05 -49.94 13.99
N GLU A 368 -26.20 -49.77 12.97
CA GLU A 368 -24.94 -49.05 13.15
C GLU A 368 -24.72 -48.08 12.00
N VAL A 369 -25.24 -46.86 12.18
CA VAL A 369 -24.76 -45.69 11.45
C VAL A 369 -23.35 -45.40 11.97
N THR A 370 -22.39 -46.17 11.47
CA THR A 370 -20.97 -46.11 11.84
C THR A 370 -20.41 -44.72 11.56
N ALA A 371 -19.35 -44.36 12.29
CA ALA A 371 -18.67 -43.05 12.26
C ALA A 371 -18.34 -42.50 10.85
N ALA A 372 -18.38 -43.34 9.81
CA ALA A 372 -18.30 -42.97 8.39
C ALA A 372 -19.42 -42.00 7.95
N ALA A 373 -20.65 -42.13 8.46
CA ALA A 373 -21.76 -41.23 8.12
C ALA A 373 -21.62 -39.84 8.76
N ARG A 374 -21.04 -39.75 9.97
CA ARG A 374 -20.68 -38.47 10.62
C ARG A 374 -19.47 -37.81 9.95
N ALA A 375 -18.50 -38.59 9.47
CA ALA A 375 -17.39 -38.08 8.66
C ALA A 375 -17.83 -37.57 7.26
N ALA A 376 -18.98 -38.06 6.76
CA ALA A 376 -19.56 -37.67 5.48
C ALA A 376 -20.49 -36.44 5.53
N MET A 377 -20.78 -35.87 6.72
CA MET A 377 -21.68 -34.71 6.86
C MET A 377 -20.97 -33.33 6.89
N LEU A 378 -19.70 -33.28 7.33
CA LEU A 378 -18.86 -32.07 7.25
C LEU A 378 -18.42 -31.63 5.83
N PRO A 379 -18.29 -32.53 4.81
CA PRO A 379 -17.94 -32.15 3.44
C PRO A 379 -19.01 -31.38 2.65
N ALA A 380 -20.21 -31.15 3.18
CA ALA A 380 -21.31 -30.52 2.44
C ALA A 380 -21.33 -28.98 2.49
N LEU A 381 -20.74 -28.35 3.52
CA LEU A 381 -20.85 -26.89 3.73
C LEU A 381 -19.76 -26.06 3.02
N LEU A 382 -18.59 -26.64 2.78
CA LEU A 382 -17.44 -25.94 2.20
C LEU A 382 -17.05 -26.58 0.87
N SER A 383 -16.90 -25.74 -0.17
CA SER A 383 -16.42 -26.22 -1.47
C SER A 383 -15.01 -26.84 -1.37
N PRO A 384 -14.63 -27.73 -2.29
CA PRO A 384 -13.30 -28.33 -2.30
C PRO A 384 -12.16 -27.29 -2.32
N ILE A 385 -12.38 -26.16 -2.99
CA ILE A 385 -11.43 -25.05 -3.08
C ILE A 385 -11.25 -24.41 -1.70
N LYS A 386 -12.35 -24.06 -1.01
CA LYS A 386 -12.28 -23.49 0.34
C LYS A 386 -11.58 -24.42 1.33
N ARG A 387 -11.84 -25.74 1.24
CA ARG A 387 -11.16 -26.73 2.08
C ARG A 387 -9.66 -26.82 1.80
N ARG A 388 -9.24 -26.72 0.53
CA ARG A 388 -7.82 -26.71 0.16
C ARG A 388 -7.10 -25.51 0.79
N GLU A 389 -7.69 -24.32 0.70
CA GLU A 389 -7.12 -23.10 1.30
C GLU A 389 -6.99 -23.21 2.82
N LEU A 390 -8.05 -23.67 3.51
CA LEU A 390 -8.00 -23.86 4.95
C LEU A 390 -6.97 -24.90 5.38
N ARG A 391 -6.81 -25.99 4.62
CA ARG A 391 -5.75 -26.96 4.88
C ARG A 391 -4.37 -26.35 4.67
N LEU A 392 -4.17 -25.57 3.62
CA LEU A 392 -2.91 -24.89 3.36
C LEU A 392 -2.56 -23.94 4.51
N LEU A 393 -3.53 -23.15 4.98
CA LEU A 393 -3.41 -22.28 6.15
C LEU A 393 -3.05 -23.06 7.42
N SER A 394 -3.70 -24.20 7.67
CA SER A 394 -3.41 -25.01 8.87
C SER A 394 -2.05 -25.73 8.82
N ARG A 395 -1.55 -26.06 7.62
CA ARG A 395 -0.33 -26.86 7.45
C ARG A 395 0.92 -25.99 7.34
N ASP A 396 0.82 -24.81 6.74
CA ASP A 396 1.94 -23.88 6.62
C ASP A 396 1.87 -22.82 7.73
N ARG A 397 2.66 -23.05 8.80
CA ARG A 397 2.75 -22.12 9.94
C ARG A 397 3.23 -20.73 9.55
N ASN A 398 4.12 -20.63 8.56
CA ASN A 398 4.62 -19.34 8.11
C ASN A 398 3.53 -18.57 7.38
N PHE A 399 2.79 -19.25 6.50
CA PHE A 399 1.64 -18.66 5.83
C PHE A 399 0.55 -18.23 6.84
N LEU A 400 0.22 -19.08 7.82
CA LEU A 400 -0.72 -18.72 8.90
C LEU A 400 -0.27 -17.47 9.66
N PHE A 401 0.98 -17.44 10.09
CA PHE A 401 1.53 -16.32 10.84
C PHE A 401 1.51 -15.03 10.02
N GLN A 402 2.03 -15.07 8.80
CA GLN A 402 2.09 -13.90 7.91
C GLN A 402 0.69 -13.38 7.56
N THR A 403 -0.26 -14.26 7.32
CA THR A 403 -1.61 -13.87 6.89
C THR A 403 -2.49 -13.40 8.05
N LEU A 404 -2.46 -14.11 9.19
CA LEU A 404 -3.41 -13.88 10.28
C LEU A 404 -2.85 -13.15 11.48
N LEU A 405 -1.57 -13.39 11.84
CA LEU A 405 -1.01 -12.86 13.09
C LEU A 405 -0.21 -11.58 12.88
N LEU A 406 0.52 -11.47 11.77
CA LEU A 406 1.33 -10.29 11.44
C LEU A 406 0.49 -8.99 11.41
N PRO A 407 -0.72 -8.94 10.82
CA PRO A 407 -1.57 -7.74 10.89
C PRO A 407 -1.96 -7.34 12.31
N VAL A 408 -2.20 -8.32 13.19
CA VAL A 408 -2.51 -8.04 14.60
C VAL A 408 -1.30 -7.45 15.30
N ILE A 409 -0.12 -8.04 15.10
CA ILE A 409 1.14 -7.52 15.67
C ILE A 409 1.42 -6.10 15.17
N ILE A 410 1.20 -5.83 13.89
CA ILE A 410 1.34 -4.49 13.30
C ILE A 410 0.44 -3.50 14.03
N VAL A 411 -0.86 -3.79 14.12
CA VAL A 411 -1.83 -2.88 14.73
C VAL A 411 -1.56 -2.69 16.22
N VAL A 412 -1.31 -3.77 16.97
CA VAL A 412 -0.98 -3.70 18.40
C VAL A 412 0.29 -2.87 18.60
N SER A 413 1.33 -3.08 17.79
CA SER A 413 2.55 -2.28 17.85
C SER A 413 2.25 -0.80 17.60
N GLN A 414 1.48 -0.49 16.56
CA GLN A 414 1.07 0.90 16.27
C GLN A 414 0.29 1.53 17.43
N MET A 415 -0.61 0.78 18.07
CA MET A 415 -1.38 1.28 19.20
C MET A 415 -0.49 1.55 20.42
N VAL A 416 0.49 0.67 20.69
CA VAL A 416 1.46 0.85 21.79
C VAL A 416 2.29 2.09 21.54
N PHE A 417 2.92 2.20 20.37
CA PHE A 417 3.84 3.29 20.08
C PHE A 417 3.16 4.62 19.82
N ASN A 418 1.90 4.67 19.39
CA ASN A 418 1.16 5.93 19.27
C ASN A 418 0.59 6.42 20.61
N GLY A 419 0.83 5.73 21.73
CA GLY A 419 0.36 6.15 23.06
C GLY A 419 -1.15 6.03 23.27
N LYS A 420 -1.85 5.29 22.40
CA LYS A 420 -3.32 5.06 22.45
C LYS A 420 -3.69 3.78 23.23
N LEU A 421 -2.82 3.39 24.17
CA LEU A 421 -2.92 2.19 24.98
C LEU A 421 -2.70 2.53 26.47
N ASN A 422 -3.17 3.68 26.94
CA ASN A 422 -3.22 3.86 28.40
C ASN A 422 -4.30 2.96 29.01
N SER A 423 -5.33 2.58 28.24
CA SER A 423 -6.23 1.46 28.55
C SER A 423 -7.02 0.96 27.33
N LEU A 424 -7.47 -0.31 27.34
CA LEU A 424 -8.43 -0.82 26.34
C LEU A 424 -9.77 -0.09 26.39
N ASN A 425 -10.04 0.66 27.47
CA ASN A 425 -11.25 1.46 27.63
C ASN A 425 -11.30 2.61 26.60
N GLU A 426 -10.16 3.13 26.13
CA GLU A 426 -10.11 4.19 25.10
C GLU A 426 -10.79 3.76 23.79
N LEU A 427 -10.82 2.46 23.48
CA LEU A 427 -11.55 1.92 22.32
C LEU A 427 -13.08 2.02 22.51
N GLY A 428 -13.56 2.01 23.76
CA GLY A 428 -14.96 2.24 24.13
C GLY A 428 -15.33 3.72 24.19
N GLU A 429 -14.37 4.64 24.24
CA GLU A 429 -14.61 6.09 24.21
C GLU A 429 -14.48 6.67 22.79
N HIS A 430 -13.59 6.12 21.96
CA HIS A 430 -13.31 6.59 20.61
C HIS A 430 -13.75 5.59 19.52
N HIS A 431 -15.05 5.48 19.28
CA HIS A 431 -15.62 4.51 18.33
C HIS A 431 -15.14 4.66 16.88
N VAL A 432 -14.87 5.89 16.42
CA VAL A 432 -14.34 6.15 15.07
C VAL A 432 -12.95 5.54 14.92
N LEU A 433 -12.10 5.70 15.94
CA LEU A 433 -10.77 5.11 15.98
C LEU A 433 -10.86 3.57 16.00
N ALA A 434 -11.73 3.00 16.85
CA ALA A 434 -11.96 1.57 16.90
C ALA A 434 -12.42 1.01 15.54
N ALA A 435 -13.33 1.70 14.85
CA ALA A 435 -13.78 1.33 13.51
C ALA A 435 -12.65 1.42 12.46
N ALA A 436 -11.81 2.46 12.51
CA ALA A 436 -10.67 2.61 11.61
C ALA A 436 -9.62 1.51 11.84
N ILE A 437 -9.34 1.15 13.10
CA ILE A 437 -8.45 0.04 13.48
C ILE A 437 -9.02 -1.29 12.96
N ALA A 438 -10.31 -1.54 13.20
CA ALA A 438 -11.02 -2.74 12.77
C ALA A 438 -10.94 -2.93 11.23
N PHE A 439 -11.23 -1.87 10.47
CA PHE A 439 -11.13 -1.89 9.01
C PHE A 439 -9.68 -2.04 8.53
N GLY A 440 -8.76 -1.25 9.09
CA GLY A 440 -7.34 -1.27 8.73
C GLY A 440 -6.71 -2.66 8.93
N MET A 441 -6.99 -3.31 10.06
CA MET A 441 -6.55 -4.68 10.34
C MET A 441 -7.06 -5.65 9.26
N GLY A 442 -8.35 -5.54 8.90
CA GLY A 442 -8.93 -6.38 7.86
C GLY A 442 -8.32 -6.15 6.47
N VAL A 443 -8.03 -4.90 6.11
CA VAL A 443 -7.35 -4.55 4.85
C VAL A 443 -5.95 -5.17 4.80
N TYR A 444 -5.17 -5.13 5.88
CA TYR A 444 -3.84 -5.74 5.94
C TYR A 444 -3.90 -7.27 5.83
N VAL A 445 -4.85 -7.93 6.50
CA VAL A 445 -5.09 -9.38 6.34
C VAL A 445 -5.36 -9.71 4.87
N LEU A 446 -6.27 -8.98 4.21
CA LEU A 446 -6.61 -9.19 2.81
C LEU A 446 -5.43 -8.90 1.85
N MET A 447 -4.58 -7.94 2.16
CA MET A 447 -3.36 -7.65 1.40
C MET A 447 -2.37 -8.82 1.44
N LEU A 448 -2.26 -9.50 2.58
CA LEU A 448 -1.33 -10.63 2.77
C LEU A 448 -1.97 -11.98 2.38
N SER A 449 -3.26 -12.01 2.06
CA SER A 449 -4.00 -13.22 1.68
C SER A 449 -4.71 -13.11 0.33
N ALA A 450 -5.88 -12.48 0.29
CA ALA A 450 -6.73 -12.34 -0.89
C ALA A 450 -5.95 -11.76 -2.09
N PHE A 451 -5.09 -10.77 -1.86
CA PHE A 451 -4.25 -10.19 -2.92
C PHE A 451 -3.19 -11.18 -3.45
N GLN A 452 -2.66 -12.06 -2.58
CA GLN A 452 -1.64 -13.06 -2.91
C GLN A 452 -2.23 -14.34 -3.53
N THR A 453 -3.55 -14.42 -3.70
CA THR A 453 -4.27 -15.64 -4.09
C THR A 453 -3.69 -16.33 -5.34
N LEU A 454 -3.42 -15.59 -6.43
CA LEU A 454 -2.82 -16.18 -7.64
C LEU A 454 -1.33 -16.48 -7.46
N ASN A 455 -0.61 -15.61 -6.74
CA ASN A 455 0.83 -15.78 -6.50
C ASN A 455 1.11 -17.07 -5.71
N ASN A 456 0.24 -17.42 -4.76
CA ASN A 456 0.32 -18.65 -3.98
C ASN A 456 0.14 -19.92 -4.82
N GLU A 457 -0.59 -19.86 -5.94
CA GLU A 457 -0.68 -20.98 -6.90
C GLU A 457 0.61 -21.12 -7.71
N GLY A 458 1.33 -20.00 -7.92
CA GLY A 458 2.66 -19.96 -8.52
C GLY A 458 2.74 -20.66 -9.88
N GLN A 459 3.70 -21.58 -10.00
CA GLN A 459 3.94 -22.35 -11.24
C GLN A 459 2.84 -23.40 -11.52
N VAL A 460 1.94 -23.66 -10.56
CA VAL A 460 0.85 -24.65 -10.70
C VAL A 460 -0.44 -23.99 -11.22
N LEU A 461 -0.43 -22.68 -11.48
CA LEU A 461 -1.58 -21.94 -11.99
C LEU A 461 -2.18 -22.57 -13.26
N TRP A 462 -1.36 -23.18 -14.13
CA TRP A 462 -1.83 -23.86 -15.34
C TRP A 462 -2.76 -25.05 -15.06
N LEU A 463 -2.62 -25.71 -13.91
CA LEU A 463 -3.49 -26.81 -13.51
C LEU A 463 -4.92 -26.32 -13.24
N LEU A 464 -5.09 -25.05 -12.85
CA LEU A 464 -6.41 -24.45 -12.69
C LEU A 464 -7.12 -24.17 -14.03
N TYR A 465 -6.39 -24.19 -15.16
CA TYR A 465 -6.99 -24.13 -16.50
C TYR A 465 -7.44 -25.50 -17.01
N THR A 466 -6.93 -26.61 -16.44
CA THR A 466 -7.28 -27.96 -16.88
C THR A 466 -8.50 -28.54 -16.15
N VAL A 467 -8.97 -27.89 -15.08
CA VAL A 467 -10.17 -28.32 -14.36
C VAL A 467 -11.44 -27.81 -15.06
N PRO A 468 -12.58 -28.55 -15.01
CA PRO A 468 -13.83 -28.16 -15.68
C PRO A 468 -14.58 -27.06 -14.90
N ARG A 469 -13.87 -26.03 -14.43
CA ARG A 469 -14.41 -24.85 -13.75
C ARG A 469 -13.67 -23.62 -14.22
N SER A 470 -14.40 -22.52 -14.39
CA SER A 470 -13.76 -21.25 -14.74
C SER A 470 -12.90 -20.74 -13.59
N ILE A 471 -11.75 -20.14 -13.90
CA ILE A 471 -10.88 -19.50 -12.90
C ILE A 471 -11.61 -18.38 -12.18
N GLU A 472 -12.52 -17.69 -12.87
CA GLU A 472 -13.40 -16.70 -12.24
C GLU A 472 -14.17 -17.29 -11.06
N SER A 473 -14.77 -18.48 -11.22
CA SER A 473 -15.51 -19.14 -10.13
C SER A 473 -14.60 -19.49 -8.96
N VAL A 474 -13.37 -19.97 -9.25
CA VAL A 474 -12.35 -20.31 -8.25
C VAL A 474 -11.94 -19.07 -7.45
N LEU A 475 -11.65 -17.97 -8.15
CA LEU A 475 -11.27 -16.70 -7.53
C LEU A 475 -12.40 -16.09 -6.72
N LYS A 476 -13.66 -16.23 -7.18
CA LYS A 476 -14.84 -15.76 -6.44
C LYS A 476 -15.00 -16.50 -5.12
N GLU A 477 -14.86 -17.83 -5.14
CA GLU A 477 -14.91 -18.64 -3.91
C GLU A 477 -13.78 -18.29 -2.94
N LYS A 478 -12.57 -18.01 -3.44
CA LYS A 478 -11.43 -17.55 -2.65
C LYS A 478 -11.66 -16.15 -2.06
N ALA A 479 -12.18 -15.20 -2.84
CA ALA A 479 -12.54 -13.86 -2.36
C ALA A 479 -13.58 -13.92 -1.23
N GLN A 480 -14.60 -14.79 -1.37
CA GLN A 480 -15.61 -15.01 -0.32
C GLN A 480 -15.02 -15.63 0.94
N LEU A 481 -14.13 -16.62 0.80
CA LEU A 481 -13.47 -17.25 1.94
C LEU A 481 -12.65 -16.22 2.73
N TRP A 482 -11.81 -15.46 2.04
CA TRP A 482 -10.96 -14.45 2.69
C TRP A 482 -11.79 -13.32 3.28
N ALA A 483 -12.89 -12.89 2.64
CA ALA A 483 -13.80 -11.93 3.25
C ALA A 483 -14.39 -12.47 4.57
N ALA A 484 -14.85 -13.73 4.59
CA ALA A 484 -15.43 -14.35 5.77
C ALA A 484 -14.42 -14.54 6.91
N LEU A 485 -13.20 -15.00 6.61
CA LEU A 485 -12.13 -15.12 7.60
C LEU A 485 -11.72 -13.75 8.16
N THR A 486 -11.63 -12.76 7.28
CA THR A 486 -11.27 -11.39 7.68
C THR A 486 -12.34 -10.73 8.54
N MET A 487 -13.62 -11.06 8.38
CA MET A 487 -14.72 -10.50 9.20
C MET A 487 -14.58 -10.78 10.71
N VAL A 488 -13.81 -11.79 11.10
CA VAL A 488 -13.55 -12.10 12.52
C VAL A 488 -12.81 -10.95 13.21
N TYR A 489 -11.85 -10.32 12.55
CA TYR A 489 -11.04 -9.23 13.12
C TYR A 489 -11.86 -8.00 13.51
N PRO A 490 -12.63 -7.36 12.59
CA PRO A 490 -13.47 -6.25 12.97
C PRO A 490 -14.55 -6.64 13.97
N ALA A 491 -15.09 -7.87 13.92
CA ALA A 491 -16.04 -8.35 14.93
C ALA A 491 -15.43 -8.36 16.33
N VAL A 492 -14.19 -8.83 16.49
CA VAL A 492 -13.48 -8.82 17.77
C VAL A 492 -13.21 -7.39 18.26
N VAL A 493 -12.68 -6.51 17.40
CA VAL A 493 -12.38 -5.12 17.77
C VAL A 493 -13.65 -4.36 18.17
N ILE A 494 -14.75 -4.55 17.42
CA ILE A 494 -16.04 -3.91 17.70
C ILE A 494 -16.67 -4.50 18.97
N ALA A 495 -16.53 -5.80 19.23
CA ALA A 495 -17.00 -6.41 20.47
C ALA A 495 -16.24 -5.87 21.70
N ILE A 496 -14.93 -5.68 21.59
CA ILE A 496 -14.12 -5.04 22.64
C ILE A 496 -14.57 -3.59 22.84
N SER A 497 -14.73 -2.81 21.77
CA SER A 497 -15.23 -1.43 21.87
C SER A 497 -16.59 -1.39 22.55
N ALA A 498 -17.55 -2.21 22.10
CA ALA A 498 -18.90 -2.30 22.65
C ALA A 498 -18.94 -2.72 24.12
N TRP A 499 -17.99 -3.56 24.57
CA TRP A 499 -17.88 -3.96 25.97
C TRP A 499 -17.52 -2.79 26.89
N TYR A 500 -16.71 -1.85 26.41
CA TYR A 500 -16.28 -0.68 27.17
C TYR A 500 -17.15 0.57 26.89
N THR A 501 -18.08 0.50 25.95
CA THR A 501 -19.01 1.59 25.65
C THR A 501 -20.04 1.78 26.77
N VAL A 502 -20.13 2.99 27.32
CA VAL A 502 -21.13 3.33 28.36
C VAL A 502 -22.41 3.94 27.76
N HIS A 503 -22.31 4.62 26.62
CA HIS A 503 -23.44 5.30 25.96
C HIS A 503 -23.59 4.85 24.51
N PHE A 504 -24.81 4.53 24.09
CA PHE A 504 -25.09 4.12 22.71
C PHE A 504 -25.59 5.30 21.87
N ASP A 505 -25.02 5.46 20.68
CA ASP A 505 -25.46 6.40 19.66
C ASP A 505 -25.67 5.66 18.33
N TRP A 506 -26.70 6.05 17.58
CA TRP A 506 -26.99 5.54 16.23
C TRP A 506 -25.82 5.72 15.26
N SER A 507 -24.98 6.74 15.47
CA SER A 507 -23.74 6.93 14.71
C SER A 507 -22.80 5.71 14.79
N MET A 508 -22.81 4.98 15.91
CA MET A 508 -22.01 3.75 16.10
C MET A 508 -22.46 2.64 15.15
N VAL A 509 -23.77 2.45 14.97
CA VAL A 509 -24.31 1.45 14.03
C VAL A 509 -23.86 1.76 12.61
N VAL A 510 -23.86 3.04 12.22
CA VAL A 510 -23.37 3.45 10.90
C VAL A 510 -21.89 3.11 10.73
N LEU A 511 -21.06 3.31 11.75
CA LEU A 511 -19.64 2.92 11.73
C LEU A 511 -19.47 1.41 11.58
N VAL A 512 -20.20 0.62 12.37
CA VAL A 512 -20.20 -0.85 12.30
C VAL A 512 -20.57 -1.31 10.89
N LEU A 513 -21.69 -0.83 10.35
CA LEU A 513 -22.14 -1.17 9.00
C LEU A 513 -21.12 -0.77 7.93
N THR A 514 -20.48 0.40 8.08
CA THR A 514 -19.42 0.85 7.17
C THR A 514 -18.24 -0.12 7.18
N VAL A 515 -17.74 -0.51 8.35
CA VAL A 515 -16.60 -1.46 8.46
C VAL A 515 -16.95 -2.82 7.86
N PHE A 516 -18.12 -3.38 8.22
CA PHE A 516 -18.54 -4.71 7.74
C PHE A 516 -18.87 -4.73 6.25
N ALA A 517 -19.37 -3.63 5.67
CA ALA A 517 -19.53 -3.48 4.23
C ALA A 517 -18.18 -3.36 3.50
N GLY A 518 -17.21 -2.69 4.12
CA GLY A 518 -15.87 -2.50 3.56
C GLY A 518 -15.11 -3.81 3.33
N ILE A 519 -15.13 -4.76 4.26
CA ILE A 519 -14.35 -6.02 4.16
C ILE A 519 -14.62 -6.82 2.87
N PRO A 520 -15.87 -7.16 2.49
CA PRO A 520 -16.13 -7.90 1.25
C PRO A 520 -15.81 -7.08 -0.01
N ILE A 521 -16.00 -5.76 0.03
CA ILE A 521 -15.61 -4.84 -1.06
C ILE A 521 -14.09 -4.94 -1.28
N TYR A 522 -13.30 -4.79 -0.21
CA TYR A 522 -11.84 -4.84 -0.29
C TYR A 522 -11.28 -6.22 -0.58
N SER A 523 -11.96 -7.30 -0.17
CA SER A 523 -11.58 -8.66 -0.60
C SER A 523 -11.70 -8.81 -2.11
N THR A 524 -12.78 -8.28 -2.69
CA THR A 524 -13.00 -8.29 -4.15
C THR A 524 -11.96 -7.43 -4.87
N ILE A 525 -11.65 -6.24 -4.36
CA ILE A 525 -10.59 -5.38 -4.89
C ILE A 525 -9.23 -6.09 -4.80
N ALA A 526 -8.90 -6.72 -3.67
CA ALA A 526 -7.64 -7.40 -3.43
C ALA A 526 -7.42 -8.52 -4.45
N VAL A 527 -8.39 -9.42 -4.64
CA VAL A 527 -8.29 -10.50 -5.63
C VAL A 527 -8.19 -9.92 -7.06
N SER A 528 -8.98 -8.90 -7.39
CA SER A 528 -8.97 -8.28 -8.71
C SER A 528 -7.62 -7.62 -9.05
N LEU A 529 -7.04 -6.88 -8.10
CA LEU A 529 -5.71 -6.29 -8.26
C LEU A 529 -4.61 -7.35 -8.24
N GLY A 530 -4.77 -8.42 -7.45
CA GLY A 530 -3.88 -9.57 -7.42
C GLY A 530 -3.68 -10.23 -8.79
N VAL A 531 -4.74 -10.28 -9.62
CA VAL A 531 -4.66 -10.77 -11.02
C VAL A 531 -3.69 -9.93 -11.86
N PHE A 532 -3.66 -8.60 -11.68
CA PHE A 532 -2.75 -7.71 -12.43
C PHE A 532 -1.36 -7.60 -11.79
N ALA A 533 -1.29 -7.79 -10.48
CA ALA A 533 -0.05 -7.76 -9.72
C ALA A 533 0.80 -9.00 -10.00
N CYS A 534 0.15 -10.16 -10.21
CA CYS A 534 0.80 -11.44 -10.43
C CYS A 534 1.37 -11.56 -11.86
N ASP A 535 2.66 -11.86 -11.96
CA ASP A 535 3.38 -12.24 -13.17
C ASP A 535 3.79 -13.72 -13.05
N PRO A 536 2.93 -14.67 -13.47
CA PRO A 536 3.17 -16.10 -13.24
C PRO A 536 4.41 -16.63 -13.99
N GLN A 537 4.87 -15.92 -15.02
CA GLN A 537 6.03 -16.29 -15.83
C GLN A 537 7.35 -15.76 -15.26
N ALA A 538 7.32 -14.96 -14.20
CA ALA A 538 8.53 -14.47 -13.58
C ALA A 538 9.33 -15.63 -12.93
N VAL A 539 10.58 -15.78 -13.39
CA VAL A 539 11.54 -16.78 -12.91
C VAL A 539 11.85 -16.56 -11.43
N ASP A 540 12.01 -15.29 -11.02
CA ASP A 540 12.27 -14.89 -9.65
C ASP A 540 10.94 -14.66 -8.90
N VAL A 541 10.74 -15.41 -7.81
CA VAL A 541 9.54 -15.35 -6.96
C VAL A 541 9.28 -13.92 -6.47
N ARG A 542 10.32 -13.12 -6.20
CA ARG A 542 10.18 -11.74 -5.70
C ARG A 542 9.62 -10.77 -6.74
N THR A 543 9.74 -11.12 -8.02
CA THR A 543 9.23 -10.30 -9.12
C THR A 543 7.87 -10.76 -9.63
N ARG A 544 7.34 -11.86 -9.07
CA ARG A 544 5.98 -12.33 -9.38
C ARG A 544 4.92 -11.36 -8.93
N VAL A 545 5.14 -10.59 -7.87
CA VAL A 545 4.18 -9.56 -7.43
C VAL A 545 4.73 -8.18 -7.72
N ARG A 546 3.98 -7.41 -8.50
CA ARG A 546 4.31 -6.01 -8.81
C ARG A 546 3.89 -5.11 -7.64
N PRO A 547 4.84 -4.46 -6.92
CA PRO A 547 4.53 -3.65 -5.74
C PRO A 547 3.58 -2.48 -6.03
N THR A 548 3.60 -1.97 -7.25
CA THR A 548 2.74 -0.86 -7.70
C THR A 548 1.25 -1.09 -7.42
N TYR A 549 0.77 -2.34 -7.57
CA TYR A 549 -0.63 -2.66 -7.30
C TYR A 549 -0.94 -2.82 -5.81
N VAL A 550 0.05 -3.16 -4.99
CA VAL A 550 -0.07 -3.16 -3.53
C VAL A 550 -0.24 -1.73 -3.03
N TYR A 551 0.55 -0.79 -3.54
CA TYR A 551 0.37 0.62 -3.22
C TYR A 551 -0.98 1.18 -3.67
N LEU A 552 -1.45 0.78 -4.85
CA LEU A 552 -2.80 1.15 -5.31
C LEU A 552 -3.89 0.60 -4.37
N TYR A 553 -3.76 -0.65 -3.93
CA TYR A 553 -4.67 -1.24 -2.96
C TYR A 553 -4.68 -0.47 -1.63
N MET A 554 -3.50 -0.13 -1.11
CA MET A 554 -3.38 0.66 0.13
C MET A 554 -3.92 2.08 -0.03
N LEU A 555 -3.69 2.73 -1.17
CA LEU A 555 -4.24 4.06 -1.46
C LEU A 555 -5.78 4.04 -1.46
N LEU A 556 -6.38 3.05 -2.12
CA LEU A 556 -7.83 2.87 -2.10
C LEU A 556 -8.31 2.64 -0.67
N ALA A 557 -7.63 1.82 0.13
CA ALA A 557 -8.01 1.56 1.51
C ALA A 557 -7.93 2.82 2.39
N SER A 558 -6.91 3.66 2.20
CA SER A 558 -6.80 4.96 2.87
C SER A 558 -7.98 5.88 2.53
N PHE A 559 -8.42 5.91 1.27
CA PHE A 559 -9.59 6.69 0.86
C PHE A 559 -10.89 6.21 1.53
N TYR A 560 -11.07 4.90 1.70
CA TYR A 560 -12.21 4.36 2.45
C TYR A 560 -12.12 4.65 3.95
N THR A 561 -10.90 4.56 4.51
CA THR A 561 -10.64 4.88 5.92
C THR A 561 -10.95 6.35 6.21
N TRP A 562 -10.64 7.27 5.29
CA TRP A 562 -11.03 8.68 5.41
C TRP A 562 -12.55 8.85 5.57
N SER A 563 -13.36 8.02 4.89
CA SER A 563 -14.82 8.04 5.07
C SER A 563 -15.24 7.65 6.50
N ILE A 564 -14.50 6.75 7.15
CA ILE A 564 -14.75 6.36 8.55
C ILE A 564 -14.57 7.56 9.48
N TYR A 565 -13.59 8.43 9.22
CA TYR A 565 -13.36 9.66 9.98
C TYR A 565 -14.31 10.81 9.66
N SER A 566 -14.97 10.81 8.50
CA SER A 566 -15.94 11.85 8.15
C SER A 566 -17.10 11.88 9.15
N SER A 567 -17.48 13.07 9.62
CA SER A 567 -18.66 13.28 10.46
C SER A 567 -19.98 13.23 9.67
N VAL A 568 -19.92 13.35 8.34
CA VAL A 568 -21.12 13.45 7.49
C VAL A 568 -21.52 12.07 6.97
N TRP A 569 -22.69 11.58 7.38
CA TRP A 569 -23.17 10.25 7.00
C TRP A 569 -23.26 10.05 5.47
N SER A 570 -23.62 11.10 4.72
CA SER A 570 -23.73 11.01 3.27
C SER A 570 -22.36 10.77 2.63
N GLN A 571 -21.28 11.38 3.13
CA GLN A 571 -19.92 11.13 2.64
C GLN A 571 -19.48 9.68 2.83
N LYS A 572 -19.86 9.05 3.96
CA LYS A 572 -19.65 7.60 4.19
C LYS A 572 -20.33 6.77 3.11
N LEU A 573 -21.61 7.07 2.84
CA LEU A 573 -22.38 6.41 1.80
C LEU A 573 -21.76 6.61 0.41
N VAL A 574 -21.33 7.83 0.08
CA VAL A 574 -20.69 8.14 -1.21
C VAL A 574 -19.47 7.26 -1.43
N VAL A 575 -18.54 7.27 -0.47
CA VAL A 575 -17.29 6.51 -0.58
C VAL A 575 -17.58 5.01 -0.64
N MET A 576 -18.54 4.52 0.13
CA MET A 576 -18.96 3.12 0.07
C MET A 576 -19.51 2.72 -1.30
N VAL A 577 -20.39 3.53 -1.89
CA VAL A 577 -20.96 3.26 -3.22
C VAL A 577 -19.87 3.34 -4.30
N LEU A 578 -18.99 4.34 -4.26
CA LEU A 578 -17.88 4.48 -5.21
C LEU A 578 -16.90 3.31 -5.13
N THR A 579 -16.52 2.88 -3.93
CA THR A 579 -15.59 1.77 -3.73
C THR A 579 -16.21 0.42 -4.05
N ALA A 580 -17.50 0.20 -3.75
CA ALA A 580 -18.23 -0.98 -4.20
C ALA A 580 -18.33 -1.04 -5.73
N SER A 581 -18.64 0.10 -6.37
CA SER A 581 -18.65 0.22 -7.83
C SER A 581 -17.27 -0.06 -8.41
N MET A 582 -16.21 0.42 -7.75
CA MET A 582 -14.81 0.20 -8.15
C MET A 582 -14.47 -1.28 -8.06
N ALA A 583 -14.88 -1.96 -6.98
CA ALA A 583 -14.65 -3.39 -6.81
C ALA A 583 -15.28 -4.20 -7.94
N LEU A 584 -16.54 -3.91 -8.30
CA LEU A 584 -17.23 -4.55 -9.42
C LEU A 584 -16.53 -4.28 -10.75
N ALA A 585 -16.08 -3.05 -10.96
CA ALA A 585 -15.42 -2.66 -12.20
C ALA A 585 -14.02 -3.29 -12.34
N LEU A 586 -13.25 -3.36 -11.26
CA LEU A 586 -11.97 -4.05 -11.21
C LEU A 586 -12.15 -5.57 -11.40
N TRP A 587 -13.21 -6.15 -10.85
CA TRP A 587 -13.54 -7.55 -11.06
C TRP A 587 -13.83 -7.86 -12.54
N GLN A 588 -14.64 -7.02 -13.20
CA GLN A 588 -14.89 -7.15 -14.63
C GLN A 588 -13.59 -7.07 -15.44
N LYS A 589 -12.73 -6.10 -15.13
CA LYS A 589 -11.43 -5.94 -15.79
C LYS A 589 -10.51 -7.14 -15.55
N ALA A 590 -10.51 -7.70 -14.33
CA ALA A 590 -9.71 -8.87 -13.97
C ALA A 590 -10.21 -10.11 -14.72
N ARG A 591 -11.54 -10.32 -14.78
CA ARG A 591 -12.18 -11.40 -15.54
C ARG A 591 -11.77 -11.38 -17.01
N ASP A 592 -11.76 -10.20 -17.64
CA ASP A 592 -11.36 -10.04 -19.04
C ASP A 592 -9.88 -10.40 -19.27
N ALA A 593 -9.04 -10.31 -18.24
CA ALA A 593 -7.61 -10.63 -18.31
C ALA A 593 -7.30 -12.12 -18.03
N LEU A 594 -8.18 -12.84 -17.33
CA LEU A 594 -7.94 -14.25 -16.93
C LEU A 594 -7.55 -15.17 -18.09
N PRO A 595 -8.18 -15.13 -19.28
CA PRO A 595 -7.80 -16.03 -20.39
C PRO A 595 -6.36 -15.80 -20.90
N TYR A 596 -5.77 -14.64 -20.63
CA TYR A 596 -4.48 -14.21 -21.17
C TYR A 596 -3.32 -14.30 -20.17
N LEU A 597 -3.55 -14.77 -18.94
CA LEU A 597 -2.52 -14.74 -17.88
C LEU A 597 -1.30 -15.59 -18.19
N LEU A 598 -1.50 -16.75 -18.84
CA LEU A 598 -0.44 -17.68 -19.18
C LEU A 598 0.13 -17.45 -20.58
N ASP A 599 -0.48 -16.54 -21.38
CA ASP A 599 -0.03 -16.23 -22.73
C ASP A 599 0.78 -14.91 -22.74
N PRO A 600 2.12 -14.97 -22.95
CA PRO A 600 2.93 -13.77 -23.00
C PRO A 600 2.62 -12.88 -24.22
N ALA A 601 2.19 -13.49 -25.33
CA ALA A 601 2.00 -12.87 -26.62
C ALA A 601 0.60 -12.23 -26.77
N ALA A 602 -0.41 -12.75 -26.06
CA ALA A 602 -1.76 -12.21 -26.09
C ALA A 602 -2.07 -11.26 -24.92
N ALA A 603 -3.04 -10.37 -25.12
CA ALA A 603 -3.55 -9.43 -24.13
C ALA A 603 -5.02 -9.14 -24.42
N PRO A 604 -5.84 -8.82 -23.39
CA PRO A 604 -7.19 -8.35 -23.63
C PRO A 604 -7.16 -7.07 -24.50
N PRO A 605 -8.09 -6.91 -25.44
CA PRO A 605 -8.14 -5.72 -26.28
C PRO A 605 -8.30 -4.47 -25.41
N ALA A 606 -7.46 -3.47 -25.62
CA ALA A 606 -7.55 -2.20 -24.90
C ALA A 606 -8.87 -1.51 -25.25
N ARG A 607 -9.71 -1.28 -24.25
CA ARG A 607 -11.03 -0.65 -24.40
C ARG A 607 -11.37 0.11 -23.13
N VAL A 608 -12.13 1.19 -23.25
CA VAL A 608 -12.61 1.97 -22.09
C VAL A 608 -13.51 1.10 -21.22
N SER A 609 -13.23 1.06 -19.92
CA SER A 609 -13.97 0.29 -18.93
C SER A 609 -14.58 1.18 -17.85
N THR A 610 -15.56 0.65 -17.13
CA THR A 610 -16.13 1.26 -15.92
C THR A 610 -15.06 1.60 -14.89
N ALA A 611 -14.04 0.75 -14.77
CA ALA A 611 -12.96 0.94 -13.81
C ALA A 611 -12.17 2.20 -14.16
N ASP A 612 -11.96 2.48 -15.45
CA ASP A 612 -11.24 3.68 -15.87
C ASP A 612 -12.06 4.94 -15.54
N GLY A 613 -13.39 4.88 -15.64
CA GLY A 613 -14.28 5.97 -15.23
C GLY A 613 -14.31 6.22 -13.73
N LEU A 614 -14.37 5.16 -12.93
CA LEU A 614 -14.31 5.28 -11.47
C LEU A 614 -12.92 5.73 -10.99
N ILE A 615 -11.85 5.27 -11.62
CA ILE A 615 -10.48 5.75 -11.36
C ILE A 615 -10.37 7.23 -11.71
N ALA A 616 -10.95 7.66 -12.84
CA ALA A 616 -10.99 9.07 -13.22
C ALA A 616 -11.77 9.91 -12.19
N ALA A 617 -12.91 9.43 -11.70
CA ALA A 617 -13.69 10.10 -10.66
C ALA A 617 -12.91 10.23 -9.34
N THR A 618 -12.29 9.14 -8.86
CA THR A 618 -11.48 9.18 -7.64
C THR A 618 -10.25 10.08 -7.81
N ALA A 619 -9.55 9.98 -8.94
CA ALA A 619 -8.40 10.83 -9.24
C ALA A 619 -8.80 12.31 -9.33
N PHE A 620 -9.99 12.62 -9.84
CA PHE A 620 -10.53 13.98 -9.90
C PHE A 620 -10.64 14.59 -8.49
N PHE A 621 -11.30 13.90 -7.56
CA PHE A 621 -11.44 14.38 -6.18
C PHE A 621 -10.09 14.48 -5.45
N ILE A 622 -9.20 13.51 -5.63
CA ILE A 622 -7.86 13.55 -5.02
C ILE A 622 -7.06 14.74 -5.57
N LEU A 623 -7.02 14.93 -6.89
CA LEU A 623 -6.29 16.03 -7.49
C LEU A 623 -6.88 17.39 -7.10
N GLN A 624 -8.20 17.49 -7.00
CA GLN A 624 -8.86 18.70 -6.52
C GLN A 624 -8.43 19.03 -5.09
N ALA A 625 -8.43 18.05 -4.19
CA ALA A 625 -7.97 18.22 -2.81
C ALA A 625 -6.48 18.63 -2.76
N LEU A 626 -5.62 17.98 -3.56
CA LEU A 626 -4.19 18.31 -3.63
C LEU A 626 -3.93 19.73 -4.15
N VAL A 627 -4.69 20.19 -5.15
CA VAL A 627 -4.56 21.55 -5.67
C VAL A 627 -5.05 22.58 -4.64
N LEU A 628 -6.08 22.25 -3.86
CA LEU A 628 -6.56 23.13 -2.78
C LEU A 628 -5.53 23.34 -1.67
N LEU A 629 -4.60 22.41 -1.46
CA LEU A 629 -3.52 22.57 -0.46
C LEU A 629 -2.55 23.71 -0.78
N PHE A 630 -2.54 24.22 -2.02
CA PHE A 630 -1.72 25.37 -2.41
C PHE A 630 -2.39 26.72 -2.13
N PHE A 631 -3.57 26.73 -1.51
CA PHE A 631 -4.32 27.95 -1.17
C PHE A 631 -4.51 28.04 0.34
N ASP A 632 -4.20 29.21 0.92
CA ASP A 632 -4.27 29.43 2.38
C ASP A 632 -5.68 29.27 2.95
N LYS A 633 -6.71 29.68 2.19
CA LYS A 633 -8.12 29.57 2.58
C LYS A 633 -8.97 29.11 1.41
N PRO A 634 -9.87 28.12 1.60
CA PRO A 634 -10.77 27.66 0.55
C PRO A 634 -11.83 28.73 0.26
N ALA A 635 -11.55 29.54 -0.75
CA ALA A 635 -12.48 30.50 -1.33
C ALA A 635 -13.06 29.95 -2.64
N LEU A 636 -14.21 30.47 -3.07
CA LEU A 636 -14.88 29.98 -4.27
C LEU A 636 -14.00 29.99 -5.52
N HIS A 637 -13.18 31.03 -5.73
CA HIS A 637 -12.24 31.08 -6.85
C HIS A 637 -11.19 29.96 -6.79
N SER A 638 -10.65 29.67 -5.58
CA SER A 638 -9.69 28.57 -5.38
C SER A 638 -10.33 27.21 -5.66
N ILE A 639 -11.60 27.02 -5.27
CA ILE A 639 -12.38 25.80 -5.57
C ILE A 639 -12.58 25.65 -7.08
N THR A 640 -12.95 26.73 -7.78
CA THR A 640 -13.14 26.71 -9.23
C THR A 640 -11.83 26.42 -9.98
N ILE A 641 -10.72 27.03 -9.56
CA ILE A 641 -9.40 26.79 -10.14
C ILE A 641 -8.97 25.34 -9.88
N ALA A 642 -9.11 24.84 -8.66
CA ALA A 642 -8.77 23.47 -8.31
C ALA A 642 -9.60 22.45 -9.09
N PHE A 643 -10.90 22.69 -9.23
CA PHE A 643 -11.80 21.87 -10.04
C PHE A 643 -11.37 21.84 -11.51
N GLY A 644 -11.07 23.01 -12.09
CA GLY A 644 -10.62 23.12 -13.48
C GLY A 644 -9.30 22.41 -13.74
N ILE A 645 -8.30 22.61 -12.87
CA ILE A 645 -6.99 21.94 -12.98
C ILE A 645 -7.16 20.43 -12.84
N ALA A 646 -7.89 19.95 -11.83
CA ALA A 646 -8.14 18.53 -11.63
C ALA A 646 -8.85 17.89 -12.83
N GLY A 647 -9.87 18.56 -13.36
CA GLY A 647 -10.63 18.11 -14.53
C GLY A 647 -9.77 18.01 -15.79
N LEU A 648 -8.97 19.05 -16.09
CA LEU A 648 -8.07 19.07 -17.24
C LEU A 648 -6.97 18.00 -17.12
N LEU A 649 -6.38 17.82 -15.93
CA LEU A 649 -5.39 16.79 -15.69
C LEU A 649 -5.97 15.39 -15.86
N VAL A 650 -7.14 15.10 -15.27
CA VAL A 650 -7.80 13.80 -15.43
C VAL A 650 -8.14 13.54 -16.89
N TYR A 651 -8.73 14.52 -17.59
CA TYR A 651 -9.04 14.41 -19.01
C TYR A 651 -7.78 14.13 -19.83
N GLY A 652 -6.70 14.91 -19.63
CA GLY A 652 -5.44 14.78 -20.34
C GLY A 652 -4.76 13.42 -20.08
N LEU A 653 -4.69 13.00 -18.82
CA LEU A 653 -4.10 11.71 -18.43
C LEU A 653 -4.89 10.53 -19.00
N MET A 654 -6.22 10.54 -18.92
CA MET A 654 -7.05 9.48 -19.49
C MET A 654 -6.91 9.42 -21.01
N ARG A 655 -6.93 10.57 -21.70
CA ARG A 655 -6.68 10.64 -23.15
C ARG A 655 -5.30 10.12 -23.53
N LEU A 656 -4.26 10.48 -22.78
CA LEU A 656 -2.91 9.98 -22.98
C LEU A 656 -2.85 8.46 -22.80
N VAL A 657 -3.51 7.92 -21.77
CA VAL A 657 -3.58 6.48 -21.51
C VAL A 657 -4.27 5.75 -22.66
N TYR A 658 -5.42 6.25 -23.11
CA TYR A 658 -6.18 5.65 -24.22
C TYR A 658 -5.44 5.74 -25.56
N TRP A 659 -4.79 6.86 -25.84
CA TRP A 659 -3.99 7.02 -27.05
C TRP A 659 -2.80 6.06 -27.08
N ARG A 660 -2.07 5.92 -25.96
CA ARG A 660 -0.92 5.00 -25.86
C ARG A 660 -1.33 3.53 -25.93
N SER A 661 -2.46 3.19 -25.35
CA SER A 661 -3.00 1.81 -25.36
C SER A 661 -3.76 1.48 -26.64
N LYS A 662 -3.99 2.47 -27.53
CA LYS A 662 -4.87 2.35 -28.70
C LYS A 662 -6.26 1.82 -28.32
N ALA A 663 -6.80 2.33 -27.21
CA ALA A 663 -8.07 1.86 -26.68
C ALA A 663 -9.21 2.10 -27.69
N ALA A 664 -10.08 1.12 -27.86
CA ALA A 664 -11.34 1.31 -28.59
C ALA A 664 -12.43 1.88 -27.66
N GLY A 665 -13.43 2.55 -28.25
CA GLY A 665 -14.56 3.12 -27.50
C GLY A 665 -14.22 4.39 -26.71
N VAL A 666 -13.19 5.13 -27.14
CA VAL A 666 -12.83 6.39 -26.47
C VAL A 666 -13.94 7.43 -26.69
N PRO A 667 -14.44 8.10 -25.64
CA PRO A 667 -15.51 9.08 -25.77
C PRO A 667 -15.18 10.18 -26.78
N ALA A 668 -16.12 10.44 -27.68
CA ALA A 668 -16.06 11.52 -28.64
C ALA A 668 -16.87 12.72 -28.15
N ILE A 669 -16.27 13.90 -28.22
CA ILE A 669 -17.01 15.15 -28.02
C ILE A 669 -17.76 15.50 -29.32
N TRP A 670 -17.04 15.49 -30.46
CA TRP A 670 -17.52 15.96 -31.76
C TRP A 670 -17.39 14.96 -32.93
N ARG A 671 -16.77 13.78 -32.76
CA ARG A 671 -16.48 12.90 -33.91
C ARG A 671 -17.69 12.11 -34.38
N GLY A 672 -18.03 12.22 -35.67
CA GLY A 672 -19.03 11.40 -36.36
C GLY A 672 -20.49 11.79 -36.05
N THR A 673 -20.73 13.04 -35.63
CA THR A 673 -21.99 13.45 -35.01
C THR A 673 -23.00 14.01 -36.00
N ASP A 674 -24.21 13.47 -36.00
CA ASP A 674 -25.40 14.18 -36.50
C ASP A 674 -25.76 15.26 -35.48
N LEU A 675 -25.35 16.50 -35.77
CA LEU A 675 -25.53 17.65 -34.89
C LEU A 675 -27.02 17.90 -34.61
N GLY A 676 -27.89 17.66 -35.61
CA GLY A 676 -29.34 17.79 -35.47
C GLY A 676 -29.92 16.82 -34.45
N ARG A 677 -29.52 15.54 -34.50
CA ARG A 677 -29.93 14.56 -33.48
C ARG A 677 -29.41 14.93 -32.09
N SER A 678 -28.16 15.38 -32.00
CA SER A 678 -27.55 15.77 -30.73
C SER A 678 -28.31 16.95 -30.10
N LEU A 679 -28.59 18.00 -30.87
CA LEU A 679 -29.34 19.17 -30.40
C LEU A 679 -30.79 18.84 -30.04
N ARG A 680 -31.49 18.02 -30.83
CA ARG A 680 -32.87 17.58 -30.50
C ARG A 680 -32.90 16.78 -29.20
N SER A 681 -31.98 15.83 -29.03
CA SER A 681 -31.88 15.06 -27.78
C SER A 681 -31.49 15.94 -26.60
N ALA A 682 -30.64 16.94 -26.81
CA ALA A 682 -30.27 17.91 -25.79
C ALA A 682 -31.48 18.78 -25.38
N ALA A 683 -32.25 19.30 -26.33
CA ALA A 683 -33.43 20.11 -26.05
C ALA A 683 -34.49 19.33 -25.24
N VAL A 684 -34.81 18.09 -25.65
CA VAL A 684 -35.77 17.25 -24.93
C VAL A 684 -35.25 16.90 -23.53
N GLY A 685 -33.99 16.48 -23.42
CA GLY A 685 -33.39 16.14 -22.13
C GLY A 685 -33.30 17.34 -21.18
N ALA A 686 -32.97 18.52 -21.68
CA ALA A 686 -32.90 19.76 -20.91
C ALA A 686 -34.29 20.20 -20.44
N ALA A 687 -35.30 20.14 -21.31
CA ALA A 687 -36.67 20.47 -20.94
C ALA A 687 -37.18 19.60 -19.79
N VAL A 688 -36.98 18.28 -19.87
CA VAL A 688 -37.39 17.35 -18.80
C VAL A 688 -36.60 17.59 -17.51
N ALA A 689 -35.27 17.69 -17.59
CA ALA A 689 -34.43 17.92 -16.42
C ALA A 689 -34.77 19.24 -15.72
N CYS A 690 -34.92 20.34 -16.47
CA CYS A 690 -35.29 21.64 -15.91
C CYS A 690 -36.70 21.62 -15.33
N ALA A 691 -37.69 21.02 -15.99
CA ALA A 691 -39.05 20.92 -15.46
C ALA A 691 -39.09 20.17 -14.12
N CYS A 692 -38.40 19.03 -14.02
CA CYS A 692 -38.30 18.27 -12.78
C CYS A 692 -37.52 19.03 -11.70
N GLY A 693 -36.42 19.68 -12.05
CA GLY A 693 -35.61 20.48 -11.13
C GLY A 693 -36.39 21.67 -10.56
N LEU A 694 -37.10 22.41 -11.41
CA LEU A 694 -37.94 23.54 -10.99
C LEU A 694 -39.12 23.08 -10.13
N ALA A 695 -39.78 21.97 -10.50
CA ALA A 695 -40.83 21.38 -9.67
C ALA A 695 -40.31 20.98 -8.29
N TYR A 696 -39.09 20.42 -8.22
CA TYR A 696 -38.44 20.08 -6.96
C TYR A 696 -38.14 21.33 -6.12
N LEU A 697 -37.54 22.38 -6.70
CA LEU A 697 -37.31 23.64 -6.00
C LEU A 697 -38.62 24.25 -5.48
N MET A 698 -39.68 24.23 -6.30
CA MET A 698 -41.00 24.72 -5.92
C MET A 698 -41.63 23.90 -4.78
N ALA A 699 -41.34 22.60 -4.68
CA ALA A 699 -41.78 21.76 -3.58
C ALA A 699 -41.02 22.05 -2.28
N ILE A 700 -39.69 22.23 -2.35
CA ILE A 700 -38.86 22.44 -1.16
C ILE A 700 -38.84 23.88 -0.66
N ARG A 701 -39.26 24.88 -1.46
CA ARG A 701 -39.20 26.31 -1.11
C ARG A 701 -39.88 26.68 0.22
N HIS A 702 -40.86 25.87 0.64
CA HIS A 702 -41.65 26.08 1.86
C HIS A 702 -41.10 25.31 3.07
N THR A 703 -39.98 24.61 2.92
CA THR A 703 -39.38 23.79 3.97
C THR A 703 -38.24 24.54 4.67
N ALA A 704 -37.92 24.15 5.91
CA ALA A 704 -36.77 24.68 6.65
C ALA A 704 -35.44 24.47 5.90
N GLN A 705 -35.36 23.44 5.05
CA GLN A 705 -34.17 23.11 4.26
C GLN A 705 -33.85 24.20 3.21
N TRP A 706 -34.88 24.88 2.68
CA TRP A 706 -34.70 26.00 1.76
C TRP A 706 -34.05 27.22 2.45
N GLN A 707 -34.48 27.52 3.67
CA GLN A 707 -33.93 28.61 4.47
C GLN A 707 -32.46 28.37 4.81
N GLU A 708 -32.10 27.14 5.17
CA GLU A 708 -30.69 26.75 5.40
C GLU A 708 -29.85 26.82 4.12
N MET A 709 -30.39 26.42 2.96
CA MET A 709 -29.72 26.54 1.67
C MET A 709 -29.44 28.00 1.29
N LEU A 710 -30.40 28.91 1.52
CA LEU A 710 -30.23 30.34 1.26
C LEU A 710 -29.18 30.99 2.17
N LYS A 711 -29.13 30.61 3.46
CA LYS A 711 -28.09 31.07 4.39
C LYS A 711 -26.70 30.58 4.00
N ALA A 712 -26.60 29.38 3.43
CA ALA A 712 -25.35 28.80 2.96
C ALA A 712 -24.89 29.35 1.59
N ALA A 713 -25.74 30.11 0.88
CA ALA A 713 -25.37 30.71 -0.39
C ALA A 713 -24.35 31.85 -0.17
N PRO A 714 -23.19 31.85 -0.84
CA PRO A 714 -22.14 32.83 -0.56
C PRO A 714 -22.58 34.25 -0.96
N ALA A 715 -22.82 35.10 0.03
CA ALA A 715 -23.15 36.52 -0.12
C ALA A 715 -21.91 37.40 -0.44
N MET A 716 -21.04 36.96 -1.36
CA MET A 716 -19.80 37.68 -1.70
C MET A 716 -19.89 38.39 -3.07
N PRO A 717 -19.51 39.67 -3.17
CA PRO A 717 -19.33 40.36 -4.45
C PRO A 717 -18.32 39.60 -5.34
N GLY A 718 -18.67 39.34 -6.61
CA GLY A 718 -17.82 38.57 -7.56
C GLY A 718 -17.97 37.04 -7.49
N ALA A 719 -18.61 36.49 -6.45
CA ALA A 719 -18.83 35.04 -6.33
C ALA A 719 -19.74 34.48 -7.44
N ARG A 720 -20.67 35.28 -7.95
CA ARG A 720 -21.63 34.87 -8.99
C ARG A 720 -20.93 34.45 -10.28
N GLY A 721 -19.91 35.18 -10.72
CA GLY A 721 -19.16 34.87 -11.94
C GLY A 721 -18.39 33.53 -11.82
N TRP A 722 -17.75 33.29 -10.67
CA TRP A 722 -17.01 32.06 -10.41
C TRP A 722 -17.91 30.84 -10.27
N ILE A 723 -19.09 30.97 -9.65
CA ILE A 723 -20.10 29.89 -9.58
C ILE A 723 -20.62 29.57 -10.97
N LEU A 724 -20.98 30.59 -11.78
CA LEU A 724 -21.47 30.35 -13.14
C LEU A 724 -20.40 29.70 -14.02
N LEU A 725 -19.16 30.17 -13.97
CA LEU A 725 -18.05 29.56 -14.71
C LEU A 725 -17.85 28.09 -14.30
N LEU A 726 -17.86 27.80 -12.99
CA LEU A 726 -17.72 26.45 -12.48
C LEU A 726 -18.90 25.57 -12.90
N ALA A 727 -20.13 25.98 -12.60
CA ALA A 727 -21.31 25.15 -12.75
C ALA A 727 -21.80 25.03 -14.21
N VAL A 728 -21.65 26.06 -15.03
CA VAL A 728 -22.17 26.06 -16.42
C VAL A 728 -21.11 25.59 -17.41
N VAL A 729 -19.82 25.75 -17.10
CA VAL A 729 -18.72 25.36 -18.01
C VAL A 729 -17.87 24.23 -17.42
N GLY A 730 -17.30 24.44 -16.23
CA GLY A 730 -16.38 23.48 -15.61
C GLY A 730 -17.01 22.10 -15.35
N ALA A 731 -18.12 22.07 -14.62
CA ALA A 731 -18.82 20.86 -14.22
C ALA A 731 -19.33 20.06 -15.44
N PRO A 732 -20.05 20.63 -16.41
CA PRO A 732 -20.50 19.88 -17.58
C PRO A 732 -19.35 19.27 -18.39
N LEU A 733 -18.23 19.99 -18.56
CA LEU A 733 -17.09 19.47 -19.32
C LEU A 733 -16.42 18.28 -18.60
N CYS A 734 -16.18 18.41 -17.30
CA CYS A 734 -15.43 17.43 -16.52
C CYS A 734 -16.31 16.24 -16.15
N GLU A 735 -17.51 16.49 -15.64
CA GLU A 735 -18.40 15.47 -15.12
C GLU A 735 -18.99 14.64 -16.26
N GLU A 736 -19.46 15.23 -17.35
CA GLU A 736 -20.02 14.43 -18.45
C GLU A 736 -18.96 13.56 -19.13
N PHE A 737 -17.70 14.01 -19.17
CA PHE A 737 -16.60 13.16 -19.61
C PHE A 737 -16.45 11.92 -18.72
N ILE A 738 -16.43 12.10 -17.39
CA ILE A 738 -16.25 11.02 -16.42
C ILE A 738 -17.49 10.11 -16.38
N PHE A 739 -18.67 10.67 -16.14
CA PHE A 739 -19.88 9.90 -15.90
C PHE A 739 -20.48 9.31 -17.18
N ARG A 740 -20.56 10.07 -18.28
CA ARG A 740 -21.24 9.59 -19.51
C ARG A 740 -20.24 8.94 -20.45
N GLY A 741 -19.08 9.56 -20.60
CA GLY A 741 -18.00 9.01 -21.41
C GLY A 741 -17.44 7.72 -20.84
N LEU A 742 -17.05 7.69 -19.57
CA LEU A 742 -16.30 6.58 -19.01
C LEU A 742 -17.19 5.61 -18.21
N ILE A 743 -17.93 6.09 -17.21
CA ILE A 743 -18.72 5.22 -16.32
C ILE A 743 -19.88 4.58 -17.08
N TYR A 744 -20.78 5.36 -17.67
CA TYR A 744 -21.90 4.83 -18.47
C TYR A 744 -21.41 4.00 -19.66
N GLY A 745 -20.47 4.54 -20.45
CA GLY A 745 -19.87 3.83 -21.58
C GLY A 745 -19.26 2.48 -21.18
N GLY A 746 -18.61 2.41 -20.01
CA GLY A 746 -18.11 1.18 -19.42
C GLY A 746 -19.21 0.22 -18.96
N LEU A 747 -20.23 0.72 -18.24
CA LEU A 747 -21.35 -0.08 -17.72
C LEU A 747 -22.09 -0.76 -18.88
N ARG A 748 -22.31 -0.02 -19.96
CA ARG A 748 -23.06 -0.47 -21.13
C ARG A 748 -22.44 -1.69 -21.84
N ARG A 749 -21.17 -2.00 -21.56
CA ARG A 749 -20.49 -3.21 -22.05
C ARG A 749 -20.93 -4.47 -21.32
N SER A 750 -21.34 -4.34 -20.07
CA SER A 750 -21.65 -5.45 -19.17
C SER A 750 -23.15 -5.56 -18.89
N MET A 751 -23.94 -4.52 -19.17
CA MET A 751 -25.38 -4.51 -18.94
C MET A 751 -26.16 -3.77 -20.04
N PRO A 752 -27.47 -4.04 -20.20
CA PRO A 752 -28.37 -3.30 -21.09
C PRO A 752 -28.44 -1.80 -20.77
N ALA A 753 -29.02 -1.01 -21.69
CA ALA A 753 -29.02 0.46 -21.60
C ALA A 753 -29.70 0.96 -20.33
N LEU A 754 -30.90 0.47 -20.02
CA LEU A 754 -31.69 0.99 -18.91
C LEU A 754 -31.00 0.79 -17.54
N PRO A 755 -30.54 -0.42 -17.17
CA PRO A 755 -29.75 -0.59 -15.95
C PRO A 755 -28.46 0.24 -15.92
N ALA A 756 -27.77 0.41 -17.06
CA ALA A 756 -26.56 1.24 -17.13
C ALA A 756 -26.87 2.72 -16.90
N MET A 757 -27.99 3.23 -17.45
CA MET A 757 -28.42 4.61 -17.27
C MET A 757 -28.78 4.87 -15.80
N ILE A 758 -29.59 3.99 -15.20
CA ILE A 758 -29.99 4.10 -13.79
C ILE A 758 -28.76 4.05 -12.87
N MET A 759 -27.87 3.09 -13.07
CA MET A 759 -26.66 2.94 -12.25
C MET A 759 -25.72 4.13 -12.41
N SER A 760 -25.49 4.60 -13.64
CA SER A 760 -24.65 5.78 -13.87
C SER A 760 -25.25 7.05 -13.27
N ALA A 761 -26.57 7.23 -13.37
CA ALA A 761 -27.27 8.37 -12.78
C ALA A 761 -27.26 8.31 -11.25
N ALA A 762 -27.37 7.11 -10.65
CA ALA A 762 -27.28 6.92 -9.21
C ALA A 762 -25.88 7.25 -8.68
N ILE A 763 -24.83 6.75 -9.34
CA ILE A 763 -23.43 7.08 -8.98
C ILE A 763 -23.19 8.59 -9.11
N PHE A 764 -23.73 9.22 -10.15
CA PHE A 764 -23.67 10.67 -10.34
C PHE A 764 -24.38 11.44 -9.23
N ALA A 765 -25.61 11.06 -8.88
CA ALA A 765 -26.38 11.70 -7.82
C ALA A 765 -25.73 11.56 -6.45
N VAL A 766 -25.21 10.38 -6.12
CA VAL A 766 -24.65 10.09 -4.79
C VAL A 766 -23.44 10.97 -4.46
N VAL A 767 -22.63 11.39 -5.44
CA VAL A 767 -21.48 12.27 -5.17
C VAL A 767 -21.86 13.74 -4.90
N HIS A 768 -23.14 14.09 -5.00
CA HIS A 768 -23.64 15.44 -4.78
C HIS A 768 -24.23 15.63 -3.36
N PRO A 769 -24.38 16.87 -2.89
CA PRO A 769 -25.03 17.15 -1.61
C PRO A 769 -26.41 16.48 -1.49
N PRO A 770 -26.80 15.96 -0.31
CA PRO A 770 -28.04 15.19 -0.13
C PRO A 770 -29.29 15.86 -0.69
N LEU A 771 -29.43 17.18 -0.50
CA LEU A 771 -30.58 17.96 -0.97
C LEU A 771 -30.68 18.01 -2.51
N SER A 772 -29.58 17.81 -3.22
CA SER A 772 -29.52 17.83 -4.69
C SER A 772 -29.54 16.44 -5.33
N MET A 773 -29.43 15.35 -4.54
CA MET A 773 -29.33 13.99 -5.09
C MET A 773 -30.49 13.62 -6.00
N LEU A 774 -31.73 13.90 -5.59
CA LEU A 774 -32.92 13.54 -6.38
C LEU A 774 -32.99 14.29 -7.72
N PRO A 775 -32.91 15.64 -7.78
CA PRO A 775 -32.98 16.33 -9.06
C PRO A 775 -31.73 16.07 -9.94
N VAL A 776 -30.54 15.89 -9.33
CA VAL A 776 -29.32 15.47 -10.05
C VAL A 776 -29.43 14.05 -10.60
N PHE A 777 -30.14 13.14 -9.93
CA PHE A 777 -30.44 11.81 -10.46
C PHE A 777 -31.26 11.89 -11.75
N VAL A 778 -32.29 12.75 -11.78
CA VAL A 778 -33.11 12.97 -12.99
C VAL A 778 -32.27 13.60 -14.11
N LEU A 779 -31.50 14.65 -13.81
CA LEU A 779 -30.51 15.19 -14.75
C LEU A 779 -29.59 14.07 -15.27
N GLY A 780 -29.20 13.16 -14.38
CA GLY A 780 -28.33 12.06 -14.71
C GLY A 780 -28.93 11.04 -15.66
N LEU A 781 -30.23 10.77 -15.55
CA LEU A 781 -30.98 9.96 -16.50
C LEU A 781 -31.11 10.66 -17.86
N CYS A 782 -31.42 11.96 -17.87
CA CYS A 782 -31.57 12.74 -19.10
C CYS A 782 -30.27 12.81 -19.92
N THR A 783 -29.14 13.05 -19.24
CA THR A 783 -27.80 13.07 -19.85
C THR A 783 -27.36 11.68 -20.33
N ALA A 784 -27.65 10.61 -19.58
CA ALA A 784 -27.35 9.25 -20.04
C ALA A 784 -28.20 8.83 -21.25
N TRP A 785 -29.49 9.20 -21.26
CA TRP A 785 -30.40 8.95 -22.37
C TRP A 785 -29.97 9.71 -23.64
N SER A 786 -29.60 10.99 -23.51
CA SER A 786 -29.15 11.78 -24.66
C SER A 786 -27.85 11.24 -25.24
N TYR A 787 -26.91 10.83 -24.37
CA TYR A 787 -25.67 10.15 -24.78
C TYR A 787 -25.96 8.82 -25.49
N GLU A 788 -26.93 8.03 -25.00
CA GLU A 788 -27.31 6.76 -25.64
C GLU A 788 -27.86 6.97 -27.05
N ARG A 789 -28.59 8.07 -27.30
CA ARG A 789 -29.17 8.42 -28.60
C ARG A 789 -28.18 9.09 -29.55
N SER A 790 -27.37 10.02 -29.05
CA SER A 790 -26.47 10.83 -29.86
C SER A 790 -25.11 10.14 -30.08
N LYS A 791 -24.67 9.33 -29.11
CA LYS A 791 -23.30 8.79 -29.00
C LYS A 791 -22.21 9.88 -28.94
N THR A 792 -22.58 11.09 -28.48
CA THR A 792 -21.72 12.27 -28.37
C THR A 792 -21.76 12.82 -26.95
N LEU A 793 -20.64 13.37 -26.46
CA LEU A 793 -20.63 14.08 -25.18
C LEU A 793 -21.22 15.50 -25.27
N LEU A 794 -21.39 16.06 -26.47
CA LEU A 794 -21.95 17.40 -26.64
C LEU A 794 -23.38 17.49 -26.11
N ALA A 795 -24.24 16.52 -26.44
CA ALA A 795 -25.64 16.53 -26.00
C ALA A 795 -25.80 16.52 -24.46
N PRO A 796 -25.16 15.62 -23.69
CA PRO A 796 -25.23 15.66 -22.23
C PRO A 796 -24.57 16.90 -21.63
N MET A 797 -23.46 17.41 -22.20
CA MET A 797 -22.82 18.66 -21.75
C MET A 797 -23.79 19.85 -21.86
N LEU A 798 -24.53 19.95 -22.95
CA LEU A 798 -25.53 21.02 -23.14
C LEU A 798 -26.69 20.89 -22.15
N ILE A 799 -27.23 19.69 -21.95
CA ILE A 799 -28.30 19.46 -20.96
C ILE A 799 -27.86 19.90 -19.58
N HIS A 800 -26.66 19.48 -19.16
CA HIS A 800 -26.11 19.79 -17.85
C HIS A 800 -25.85 21.30 -17.70
N ALA A 801 -25.23 21.94 -18.69
CA ALA A 801 -25.01 23.40 -18.67
C ALA A 801 -26.32 24.20 -18.57
N ILE A 802 -27.33 23.84 -19.38
CA ILE A 802 -28.65 24.50 -19.36
C ILE A 802 -29.34 24.28 -18.01
N TYR A 803 -29.33 23.05 -17.50
CA TYR A 803 -29.92 22.73 -16.20
C TYR A 803 -29.28 23.56 -15.08
N ASN A 804 -27.94 23.59 -15.01
CA ASN A 804 -27.23 24.36 -13.99
C ASN A 804 -27.50 25.87 -14.12
N ALA A 805 -27.51 26.40 -15.34
CA ALA A 805 -27.85 27.80 -15.57
C ALA A 805 -29.26 28.14 -15.07
N VAL A 806 -30.27 27.35 -15.43
CA VAL A 806 -31.67 27.56 -15.00
C VAL A 806 -31.77 27.50 -13.47
N ILE A 807 -31.28 26.43 -12.86
CA ILE A 807 -31.38 26.23 -11.40
C ILE A 807 -30.67 27.34 -10.63
N LEU A 808 -29.47 27.73 -11.04
CA LEU A 808 -28.74 28.83 -10.39
C LEU A 808 -29.46 30.16 -10.53
N THR A 809 -29.99 30.48 -11.72
CA THR A 809 -30.75 31.73 -11.90
C THR A 809 -32.03 31.80 -11.08
N THR A 810 -32.61 30.66 -10.69
CA THR A 810 -33.80 30.64 -9.81
C THR A 810 -33.48 30.70 -8.32
N GLN A 811 -32.23 30.45 -7.94
CA GLN A 811 -31.77 30.49 -6.55
C GLN A 811 -31.12 31.82 -6.17
N LEU A 812 -30.61 32.55 -7.17
CA LEU A 812 -30.07 33.92 -7.07
C LEU A 812 -31.18 34.96 -7.17
#